data_AF-A0A8J7Z6L3-F1
#
_entry.id   AF-A0A8J7Z6L3-F1
#
_cell.length_a   1.000
_cell.length_b   1.000
_cell.length_c   1.000
_cell.angle_alpha   90.00
_cell.angle_beta   90.00
_cell.angle_gamma   90.00
#
_symmetry.space_group_name_H-M   'P 1'
#
loop_
_entity.id
_entity.type
_entity.pdbx_description
1 polymer ?
#
loop_
_entity_poly.entity_id
_entity_poly.type
_entity_poly.pdbx_seq_one_letter_code
_entity_poly.pdbx_strand_id
1 'polypeptide(L)'
;MQLYTEYLGDRDPFVGDRTVWLRSLPVDATITQATLTLAPSSSGTPFEEVLDFTQTDHPLGTIKTEGTGFVEVDFHARRTLTHIQGDGLLGASLQVDLGGAYVDISDRGTIRSSDDSPFSFPASGQLPALTVNRFKLTQTGTTNPTIERITVRSVPTNLSVRLGQLAPFWTQLGESAIAQTSPDFAAILNAVLVDAATENGFYVIPFVVHSDTIARLNINLQIDYILEQRVLPDYLPEVTIPYDFSTLPGIDEALTTVTLPRNAVAIAGKTQAQIRGEFQSTRIALGQVGEDAIATPSREPISAITVSPKLTLAHPFQSGQEIEVTAIDLSLANTKPGLAGLQVAIQSDADGKPSGEVLTSADVKVAKPLPNQTSWGSATLPNSFRVLPNVRYWMVLQSLVGQASWSINRGTEPGLQSSTDGGFSWRVATLAEQPAPFAALFRLRNLPDRFTVPVQVQIGKGIEAVRQRLDEFAPLGRIEFQFDFAAELNQYLASSSAASPCGTGDLLVNGDFSDPLLDDATRKLFGVDAARVESSGGYSTYYTQPPTIAGTIDLSRGINLSVERFIVLALDNGKPIRIDCAGQIPSRTQLSEITQAINTAVRRQDAASAVQLSEPPRTVLSVRSGGAWQSQSRLSPSQPTSVELLPWCSTKLPTGWQGTAGHVHRMKLTDGTGRVIVVLASPTLLNTSDAPNQPTPLFCFPTQPQTGNTTSIQAATLSQRINCTAGCTYLLQFAFGVITGSSTSSPRWEIVWLNAKGDELQTDGDAIAITARLQREERPPWVQTAKVTAPATATQADIRFSCSAFGGLWLSAVSFVPTVEAIDNGTFTRSDQADVPSGWQLLGGWIENTERGEILSGRGPEDAVLAQSIPVVAQASYELHITAYLSDHPTPSLERSHSRLELHWIGISTPPIVLLLDTPDFSLRSWTGTVPAGVTTAEIRLIQPQDQGDLLVESISLSRLDSISLPIVFLAETPGQLTVSDLRVAYDSHNPPTLSPGVASQLRSASIASRSLPPRQPTPMQPQPLLAGTVVQPLLAQTPPAESPSQQPPSEEAEPPPSDELPELPPPPFPDHAVSSEDNGGFTSSLFRRATGTHKQSKLMAAPSRLPVDRVAISPQSIRPTPKPVSQPLQHQPIISTKVFARVLRKIKRWLLRLVQKLARKLSSATTFSPVHHQQSRIAKAKTPTHRF
;
A
#
# COMPACT_ATOMS: atom_id res chain seq x y z
N MET A 1 -2.65 -1.03 5.59
CA MET A 1 -2.47 -1.55 4.22
C MET A 1 -3.63 -2.45 3.85
N GLN A 2 -3.88 -2.60 2.55
CA GLN A 2 -4.88 -3.52 2.00
C GLN A 2 -4.24 -4.35 0.88
N LEU A 3 -4.34 -5.66 1.00
CA LEU A 3 -3.96 -6.66 0.01
C LEU A 3 -5.25 -7.23 -0.60
N TYR A 4 -5.38 -7.11 -1.93
CA TYR A 4 -6.45 -7.77 -2.68
C TYR A 4 -5.81 -8.70 -3.71
N THR A 5 -6.33 -9.92 -3.82
CA THR A 5 -5.84 -10.89 -4.80
C THR A 5 -6.95 -11.86 -5.22
N GLU A 6 -6.88 -12.34 -6.47
CA GLU A 6 -7.92 -13.14 -7.11
C GLU A 6 -7.35 -14.45 -7.63
N TYR A 7 -8.09 -15.55 -7.48
CA TYR A 7 -7.87 -16.80 -8.19
C TYR A 7 -9.00 -16.96 -9.20
N LEU A 8 -8.68 -17.09 -10.49
CA LEU A 8 -9.67 -17.38 -11.52
C LEU A 8 -9.79 -18.90 -11.68
N GLY A 9 -10.85 -19.46 -11.11
CA GLY A 9 -11.19 -20.88 -11.24
C GLY A 9 -12.08 -21.18 -12.45
N ASP A 10 -12.32 -20.21 -13.34
CA ASP A 10 -13.16 -20.36 -14.53
C ASP A 10 -12.65 -21.44 -15.49
N ARG A 11 -11.35 -21.76 -15.46
CA ARG A 11 -10.72 -22.81 -16.28
C ARG A 11 -10.22 -24.01 -15.48
N ASP A 12 -10.34 -23.98 -14.14
CA ASP A 12 -9.86 -25.01 -13.22
C ASP A 12 -11.03 -25.74 -12.53
N PRO A 13 -11.64 -26.77 -13.16
CA PRO A 13 -12.65 -27.57 -12.51
C PRO A 13 -11.99 -28.52 -11.51
N PHE A 14 -12.52 -28.60 -10.29
CA PHE A 14 -12.04 -29.55 -9.28
C PHE A 14 -13.18 -30.26 -8.54
N VAL A 15 -12.85 -31.37 -7.89
CA VAL A 15 -13.72 -32.12 -6.97
C VAL A 15 -12.85 -32.51 -5.77
N GLY A 16 -13.40 -32.43 -4.56
CA GLY A 16 -12.65 -32.61 -3.32
C GLY A 16 -11.80 -31.38 -2.98
N ASP A 17 -10.62 -31.59 -2.42
CA ASP A 17 -9.70 -30.53 -1.99
C ASP A 17 -8.88 -29.93 -3.15
N ARG A 18 -9.00 -28.62 -3.35
CA ARG A 18 -8.07 -27.81 -4.15
C ARG A 18 -7.25 -26.91 -3.22
N THR A 19 -5.93 -26.91 -3.37
CA THR A 19 -5.05 -25.96 -2.66
C THR A 19 -4.72 -24.77 -3.56
N VAL A 20 -4.90 -23.57 -3.05
CA VAL A 20 -4.49 -22.29 -3.64
C VAL A 20 -3.55 -21.60 -2.66
N TRP A 21 -2.36 -21.18 -3.10
CA TRP A 21 -1.40 -20.53 -2.18
C TRP A 21 -1.53 -19.01 -2.18
N LEU A 22 -1.31 -18.40 -1.02
CA LEU A 22 -1.05 -16.97 -0.88
C LEU A 22 0.46 -16.78 -0.68
N ARG A 23 1.06 -15.89 -1.49
CA ARG A 23 2.51 -15.60 -1.53
C ARG A 23 2.82 -14.10 -1.61
N SER A 24 1.85 -13.26 -1.27
CA SER A 24 1.88 -11.80 -1.43
C SER A 24 1.63 -11.03 -0.13
N LEU A 25 1.45 -11.74 1.00
CA LEU A 25 1.40 -11.14 2.34
C LEU A 25 2.83 -11.04 2.92
N PRO A 26 3.36 -9.84 3.18
CA PRO A 26 4.75 -9.68 3.62
C PRO A 26 4.99 -10.29 5.01
N VAL A 27 6.25 -10.62 5.30
CA VAL A 27 6.67 -10.94 6.67
C VAL A 27 6.39 -9.76 7.61
N ASP A 28 6.27 -10.04 8.91
CA ASP A 28 5.93 -9.06 9.96
C ASP A 28 4.54 -8.39 9.79
N ALA A 29 3.71 -8.87 8.86
CA ALA A 29 2.31 -8.46 8.75
C ALA A 29 1.46 -8.98 9.91
N THR A 30 0.80 -8.07 10.63
CA THR A 30 -0.31 -8.39 11.54
C THR A 30 -1.64 -8.09 10.83
N ILE A 31 -2.47 -9.11 10.68
CA ILE A 31 -3.78 -9.00 10.02
C ILE A 31 -4.76 -8.28 10.93
N THR A 32 -5.43 -7.26 10.40
CA THR A 32 -6.50 -6.52 11.08
C THR A 32 -7.90 -6.96 10.62
N GLN A 33 -8.03 -7.38 9.36
CA GLN A 33 -9.27 -7.94 8.80
C GLN A 33 -8.92 -8.89 7.64
N ALA A 34 -9.63 -10.00 7.48
CA ALA A 34 -9.48 -10.89 6.32
C ALA A 34 -10.83 -11.48 5.90
N THR A 35 -11.25 -11.24 4.66
CA THR A 35 -12.49 -11.78 4.08
C THR A 35 -12.20 -12.47 2.74
N LEU A 36 -12.95 -13.53 2.47
CA LEU A 36 -12.81 -14.33 1.27
C LEU A 36 -14.18 -14.53 0.61
N THR A 37 -14.29 -14.23 -0.68
CA THR A 37 -15.49 -14.42 -1.48
C THR A 37 -15.27 -15.54 -2.49
N LEU A 38 -16.06 -16.61 -2.39
CA LEU A 38 -16.16 -17.65 -3.41
C LEU A 38 -17.29 -17.31 -4.37
N ALA A 39 -16.96 -17.05 -5.63
CA ALA A 39 -17.92 -16.86 -6.70
C ALA A 39 -17.87 -18.06 -7.66
N PRO A 40 -18.96 -18.85 -7.77
CA PRO A 40 -19.06 -19.86 -8.82
C PRO A 40 -18.89 -19.23 -10.20
N SER A 41 -18.03 -19.81 -11.03
CA SER A 41 -17.71 -19.31 -12.36
C SER A 41 -18.26 -20.24 -13.44
N SER A 42 -18.64 -19.67 -14.58
CA SER A 42 -19.13 -20.42 -15.74
C SER A 42 -18.68 -19.75 -17.03
N SER A 43 -17.90 -20.45 -17.85
CA SER A 43 -17.40 -19.99 -19.15
C SER A 43 -18.45 -20.08 -20.28
N GLY A 44 -19.74 -19.98 -19.97
CA GLY A 44 -20.84 -20.25 -20.89
C GLY A 44 -22.17 -20.46 -20.19
N THR A 45 -22.84 -21.58 -20.45
CA THR A 45 -24.03 -22.01 -19.70
C THR A 45 -23.69 -22.23 -18.22
N PRO A 46 -24.46 -21.67 -17.27
CA PRO A 46 -24.14 -21.79 -15.85
C PRO A 46 -24.01 -23.24 -15.39
N PHE A 47 -22.90 -23.55 -14.72
CA PHE A 47 -22.62 -24.83 -14.09
C PHE A 47 -22.48 -26.03 -15.03
N GLU A 48 -22.24 -25.83 -16.32
CA GLU A 48 -22.02 -26.92 -17.28
C GLU A 48 -20.54 -27.19 -17.55
N GLU A 49 -20.17 -28.47 -17.47
CA GLU A 49 -18.80 -28.98 -17.49
C GLU A 49 -18.65 -30.01 -18.61
N VAL A 50 -17.71 -29.80 -19.51
CA VAL A 50 -17.42 -30.74 -20.61
C VAL A 50 -16.30 -31.68 -20.18
N LEU A 51 -16.65 -32.96 -20.01
CA LEU A 51 -15.73 -34.06 -19.73
C LEU A 51 -15.29 -34.65 -21.08
N ASP A 52 -14.04 -34.45 -21.45
CA ASP A 52 -13.46 -34.96 -22.71
C ASP A 52 -12.79 -36.33 -22.47
N PHE A 53 -13.22 -37.33 -23.23
CA PHE A 53 -12.76 -38.72 -23.18
C PHE A 53 -11.95 -39.12 -24.43
N THR A 54 -11.53 -38.15 -25.24
CA THR A 54 -10.57 -38.38 -26.35
C THR A 54 -9.12 -38.50 -25.86
N GLN A 55 -8.84 -38.02 -24.64
CA GLN A 55 -7.55 -38.17 -23.96
C GLN A 55 -7.47 -39.48 -23.17
N THR A 56 -6.26 -39.96 -22.91
CA THR A 56 -6.03 -41.22 -22.15
C THR A 56 -6.34 -41.08 -20.66
N ASP A 57 -6.29 -39.85 -20.14
CA ASP A 57 -6.55 -39.57 -18.73
C ASP A 57 -8.05 -39.35 -18.55
N HIS A 58 -8.68 -40.13 -17.66
CA HIS A 58 -10.10 -39.96 -17.39
C HIS A 58 -10.36 -38.69 -16.58
N PRO A 59 -11.16 -37.74 -17.08
CA PRO A 59 -11.33 -36.44 -16.43
C PRO A 59 -12.02 -36.60 -15.07
N LEU A 60 -11.55 -35.85 -14.06
CA LEU A 60 -12.15 -35.73 -12.73
C LEU A 60 -12.48 -37.07 -12.03
N GLY A 61 -11.64 -38.09 -12.26
CA GLY A 61 -11.78 -39.41 -11.62
C GLY A 61 -12.90 -40.28 -12.18
N THR A 62 -13.47 -39.92 -13.33
CA THR A 62 -14.40 -40.79 -14.06
C THR A 62 -13.73 -42.08 -14.56
N ILE A 63 -14.51 -43.07 -14.99
CA ILE A 63 -14.00 -44.26 -15.70
C ILE A 63 -14.88 -44.50 -16.91
N LYS A 64 -14.28 -44.58 -18.10
CA LYS A 64 -14.93 -44.98 -19.35
C LYS A 64 -14.54 -46.41 -19.70
N THR A 65 -15.52 -47.30 -19.82
CA THR A 65 -15.35 -48.70 -20.19
C THR A 65 -16.05 -48.98 -21.51
N GLU A 66 -15.30 -49.42 -22.53
CA GLU A 66 -15.84 -49.84 -23.82
C GLU A 66 -15.91 -51.36 -23.90
N GLY A 67 -16.98 -51.89 -24.51
CA GLY A 67 -17.20 -53.32 -24.68
C GLY A 67 -17.97 -53.64 -25.97
N THR A 68 -18.14 -54.92 -26.27
CA THR A 68 -18.85 -55.35 -27.48
C THR A 68 -20.32 -54.93 -27.41
N GLY A 69 -20.73 -54.01 -28.28
CA GLY A 69 -22.07 -53.44 -28.34
C GLY A 69 -22.38 -52.36 -27.29
N PHE A 70 -21.41 -51.90 -26.48
CA PHE A 70 -21.69 -50.86 -25.48
C PHE A 70 -20.49 -49.97 -25.11
N VAL A 71 -20.81 -48.78 -24.59
CA VAL A 71 -19.89 -47.93 -23.83
C VAL A 71 -20.56 -47.53 -22.51
N GLU A 72 -19.78 -47.53 -21.43
CA GLU A 72 -20.21 -47.29 -20.06
C GLU A 72 -19.32 -46.21 -19.44
N VAL A 73 -19.93 -45.28 -18.71
CA VAL A 73 -19.19 -44.25 -17.96
C VAL A 73 -19.68 -44.22 -16.52
N ASP A 74 -18.73 -44.41 -15.60
CA ASP A 74 -18.90 -44.23 -14.16
C ASP A 74 -18.33 -42.87 -13.75
N PHE A 75 -19.14 -42.05 -13.08
CA PHE A 75 -18.72 -40.78 -12.53
C PHE A 75 -18.23 -40.88 -11.08
N HIS A 76 -18.43 -42.03 -10.43
CA HIS A 76 -18.24 -42.25 -8.99
C HIS A 76 -18.98 -41.27 -8.06
N ALA A 77 -19.81 -40.37 -8.61
CA ALA A 77 -20.58 -39.35 -7.93
C ALA A 77 -21.82 -39.00 -8.77
N ARG A 78 -22.85 -38.41 -8.15
CA ARG A 78 -24.05 -37.98 -8.89
C ARG A 78 -23.71 -36.80 -9.82
N ARG A 79 -23.99 -36.94 -11.11
CA ARG A 79 -23.83 -35.91 -12.15
C ARG A 79 -25.10 -35.80 -12.99
N THR A 80 -25.53 -34.59 -13.31
CA THR A 80 -26.70 -34.34 -14.15
C THR A 80 -26.28 -34.22 -15.61
N LEU A 81 -26.55 -35.24 -16.42
CA LEU A 81 -26.15 -35.30 -17.82
C LEU A 81 -27.03 -34.38 -18.69
N THR A 82 -26.43 -33.42 -19.41
CA THR A 82 -27.16 -32.50 -20.31
C THR A 82 -26.91 -32.78 -21.79
N HIS A 83 -25.75 -33.34 -22.15
CA HIS A 83 -25.36 -33.61 -23.53
C HIS A 83 -24.30 -34.70 -23.63
N ILE A 84 -24.29 -35.49 -24.71
CA ILE A 84 -23.27 -36.48 -25.05
C ILE A 84 -22.88 -36.31 -26.53
N GLN A 85 -21.57 -36.29 -26.80
CA GLN A 85 -21.00 -36.33 -28.14
C GLN A 85 -20.23 -37.65 -28.34
N GLY A 86 -20.38 -38.28 -29.50
CA GLY A 86 -19.66 -39.48 -29.91
C GLY A 86 -20.32 -40.15 -31.13
N ASP A 87 -19.74 -41.25 -31.60
CA ASP A 87 -20.26 -42.03 -32.72
C ASP A 87 -21.24 -43.12 -32.27
N GLY A 88 -22.10 -43.57 -33.20
CA GLY A 88 -23.01 -44.70 -32.94
C GLY A 88 -24.10 -44.41 -31.92
N LEU A 89 -24.37 -43.14 -31.58
CA LEU A 89 -25.45 -42.75 -30.65
C LEU A 89 -26.86 -43.00 -31.25
N LEU A 90 -26.99 -42.91 -32.58
CA LEU A 90 -28.25 -43.21 -33.28
C LEU A 90 -28.54 -44.71 -33.23
N GLY A 91 -29.58 -45.07 -32.48
CA GLY A 91 -30.00 -46.46 -32.24
C GLY A 91 -29.54 -47.06 -30.92
N ALA A 92 -28.78 -46.31 -30.10
CA ALA A 92 -28.31 -46.79 -28.81
C ALA A 92 -29.39 -46.58 -27.74
N SER A 93 -29.64 -47.59 -26.90
CA SER A 93 -30.46 -47.42 -25.69
C SER A 93 -29.64 -46.73 -24.61
N LEU A 94 -30.16 -45.63 -24.08
CA LEU A 94 -29.63 -44.96 -22.90
C LEU A 94 -30.09 -45.69 -21.64
N GLN A 95 -29.13 -46.21 -20.88
CA GLN A 95 -29.36 -46.95 -19.66
C GLN A 95 -28.68 -46.28 -18.46
N VAL A 96 -29.34 -46.23 -17.32
CA VAL A 96 -28.79 -45.64 -16.08
C VAL A 96 -28.69 -46.70 -14.98
N ASP A 97 -27.64 -46.62 -14.16
CA ASP A 97 -27.48 -47.53 -13.02
C ASP A 97 -28.30 -47.06 -11.81
N LEU A 98 -29.14 -47.97 -11.29
CA LEU A 98 -29.93 -47.77 -10.07
C LEU A 98 -29.48 -48.69 -8.91
N GLY A 99 -28.18 -48.96 -8.81
CA GLY A 99 -27.57 -49.67 -7.67
C GLY A 99 -27.04 -51.06 -8.02
N GLY A 100 -26.32 -51.17 -9.14
CA GLY A 100 -25.84 -52.43 -9.73
C GLY A 100 -26.75 -53.00 -10.83
N ALA A 101 -27.77 -52.24 -11.27
CA ALA A 101 -28.74 -52.67 -12.27
C ALA A 101 -29.05 -51.53 -13.25
N TYR A 102 -28.85 -51.80 -14.54
CA TYR A 102 -29.15 -50.88 -15.62
C TYR A 102 -30.63 -50.92 -16.00
N VAL A 103 -31.26 -49.73 -16.04
CA VAL A 103 -32.62 -49.56 -16.57
C VAL A 103 -32.61 -48.64 -17.79
N ASP A 104 -33.38 -48.99 -18.82
CA ASP A 104 -33.61 -48.11 -19.98
C ASP A 104 -34.32 -46.81 -19.53
N ILE A 105 -33.95 -45.71 -20.19
CA ILE A 105 -34.67 -44.42 -20.12
C ILE A 105 -35.68 -44.32 -21.26
N SER A 106 -36.83 -43.70 -21.00
CA SER A 106 -37.87 -43.41 -22.00
C SER A 106 -37.56 -42.18 -22.85
N ASP A 107 -38.25 -42.02 -23.98
CA ASP A 107 -38.30 -40.79 -24.76
C ASP A 107 -38.70 -39.54 -23.94
N ARG A 108 -39.40 -39.72 -22.82
CA ARG A 108 -39.76 -38.67 -21.85
C ARG A 108 -38.69 -38.38 -20.78
N GLY A 109 -37.57 -39.09 -20.79
CA GLY A 109 -36.51 -38.94 -19.77
C GLY A 109 -36.82 -39.58 -18.41
N THR A 110 -37.84 -40.45 -18.33
CA THR A 110 -38.15 -41.23 -17.12
C THR A 110 -37.53 -42.62 -17.19
N ILE A 111 -37.57 -43.38 -16.09
CA ILE A 111 -37.38 -44.84 -16.18
C ILE A 111 -38.47 -45.38 -17.12
N ARG A 112 -38.06 -46.23 -18.08
CA ARG A 112 -38.93 -46.76 -19.13
C ARG A 112 -39.91 -47.81 -18.56
N SER A 113 -41.21 -47.61 -18.77
CA SER A 113 -42.24 -48.64 -18.55
C SER A 113 -42.41 -49.54 -19.78
N SER A 114 -43.25 -50.59 -19.69
CA SER A 114 -43.57 -51.46 -20.85
C SER A 114 -44.17 -50.71 -22.04
N ASP A 115 -44.81 -49.58 -21.77
CA ASP A 115 -45.63 -48.84 -22.74
C ASP A 115 -44.87 -47.61 -23.29
N ASP A 116 -43.69 -47.31 -22.74
CA ASP A 116 -42.85 -46.19 -23.18
C ASP A 116 -41.86 -46.62 -24.28
N SER A 117 -41.67 -45.72 -25.26
CA SER A 117 -40.60 -45.85 -26.25
C SER A 117 -39.25 -45.60 -25.57
N PRO A 118 -38.17 -46.31 -25.98
CA PRO A 118 -36.83 -46.04 -25.46
C PRO A 118 -36.37 -44.64 -25.88
N PHE A 119 -35.50 -44.03 -25.07
CA PHE A 119 -34.91 -42.74 -25.39
C PHE A 119 -34.13 -42.80 -26.71
N SER A 120 -34.58 -42.02 -27.70
CA SER A 120 -33.91 -41.88 -28.99
C SER A 120 -33.02 -40.65 -28.95
N PHE A 121 -31.71 -40.83 -29.07
CA PHE A 121 -30.76 -39.71 -29.13
C PHE A 121 -31.10 -38.77 -30.31
N PRO A 122 -31.27 -37.46 -30.06
CA PRO A 122 -31.32 -36.50 -31.15
C PRO A 122 -29.93 -36.39 -31.79
N ALA A 123 -29.86 -35.96 -33.05
CA ALA A 123 -28.59 -35.69 -33.73
C ALA A 123 -27.73 -34.62 -33.03
N SER A 124 -28.34 -33.84 -32.12
CA SER A 124 -27.66 -32.87 -31.25
C SER A 124 -27.09 -33.47 -29.96
N GLY A 125 -27.22 -34.77 -29.69
CA GLY A 125 -26.68 -35.41 -28.48
C GLY A 125 -27.30 -34.95 -27.14
N GLN A 126 -28.32 -34.09 -27.17
CA GLN A 126 -28.93 -33.48 -26.00
C GLN A 126 -29.73 -34.49 -25.16
N LEU A 127 -29.64 -34.37 -23.84
CA LEU A 127 -30.28 -35.24 -22.85
C LEU A 127 -31.33 -34.51 -21.99
N PRO A 128 -32.31 -35.24 -21.41
CA PRO A 128 -33.38 -34.66 -20.59
C PRO A 128 -32.93 -34.35 -19.14
N ALA A 129 -31.68 -33.91 -18.93
CA ALA A 129 -31.09 -33.57 -17.64
C ALA A 129 -31.15 -34.73 -16.59
N LEU A 130 -30.45 -35.83 -16.87
CA LEU A 130 -30.52 -37.06 -16.06
C LEU A 130 -29.44 -37.09 -14.97
N THR A 131 -29.83 -37.06 -13.68
CA THR A 131 -28.87 -37.20 -12.55
C THR A 131 -28.54 -38.67 -12.28
N VAL A 132 -27.30 -39.08 -12.56
CA VAL A 132 -26.82 -40.47 -12.47
C VAL A 132 -25.46 -40.57 -11.77
N ASN A 133 -25.15 -41.73 -11.18
CA ASN A 133 -23.77 -42.08 -10.82
C ASN A 133 -23.01 -42.68 -12.00
N ARG A 134 -23.71 -43.48 -12.81
CA ARG A 134 -23.16 -44.27 -13.89
C ARG A 134 -24.24 -44.48 -14.95
N PHE A 135 -23.86 -44.47 -16.21
CA PHE A 135 -24.76 -44.77 -17.32
C PHE A 135 -24.04 -45.61 -18.39
N LYS A 136 -24.83 -46.15 -19.31
CA LYS A 136 -24.40 -47.06 -20.36
C LYS A 136 -25.20 -46.79 -21.62
N LEU A 137 -24.51 -46.83 -22.76
CA LEU A 137 -25.12 -46.81 -24.08
C LEU A 137 -24.98 -48.20 -24.67
N THR A 138 -26.09 -48.85 -25.01
CA THR A 138 -26.10 -50.22 -25.56
C THR A 138 -26.72 -50.22 -26.95
N GLN A 139 -25.98 -50.68 -27.96
CA GLN A 139 -26.42 -50.79 -29.37
C GLN A 139 -26.52 -52.27 -29.77
N THR A 140 -27.60 -52.67 -30.45
CA THR A 140 -27.77 -54.02 -31.00
C THR A 140 -27.23 -54.21 -32.43
N GLY A 141 -26.65 -53.15 -33.01
CA GLY A 141 -26.05 -53.14 -34.34
C GLY A 141 -24.57 -53.55 -34.36
N THR A 142 -23.94 -53.48 -35.54
CA THR A 142 -22.53 -53.85 -35.74
C THR A 142 -21.53 -52.77 -35.36
N THR A 143 -21.98 -51.53 -35.13
CA THR A 143 -21.16 -50.41 -34.66
C THR A 143 -21.30 -50.24 -33.16
N ASN A 144 -20.21 -50.37 -32.40
CA ASN A 144 -20.21 -50.00 -31.00
C ASN A 144 -20.46 -48.49 -30.86
N PRO A 145 -21.28 -48.05 -29.90
CA PRO A 145 -21.37 -46.63 -29.55
C PRO A 145 -20.06 -46.19 -28.92
N THR A 146 -19.60 -44.98 -29.24
CA THR A 146 -18.45 -44.34 -28.59
C THR A 146 -18.92 -43.07 -27.88
N ILE A 147 -18.14 -42.63 -26.89
CA ILE A 147 -18.31 -41.34 -26.23
C ILE A 147 -16.99 -40.60 -26.35
N GLU A 148 -17.04 -39.43 -26.98
CA GLU A 148 -15.93 -38.47 -27.06
C GLU A 148 -16.04 -37.44 -25.95
N ARG A 149 -17.25 -36.89 -25.71
CA ARG A 149 -17.49 -35.87 -24.68
C ARG A 149 -18.82 -36.04 -23.98
N ILE A 150 -18.88 -35.60 -22.74
CA ILE A 150 -20.12 -35.50 -21.96
C ILE A 150 -20.19 -34.12 -21.33
N THR A 151 -21.29 -33.40 -21.54
CA THR A 151 -21.60 -32.22 -20.73
C THR A 151 -22.42 -32.64 -19.51
N VAL A 152 -21.88 -32.34 -18.32
CA VAL A 152 -22.58 -32.52 -17.04
C VAL A 152 -22.88 -31.16 -16.42
N ARG A 153 -24.05 -31.02 -15.81
CA ARG A 153 -24.38 -29.87 -14.96
C ARG A 153 -24.03 -30.19 -13.51
N SER A 154 -23.23 -29.34 -12.90
CA SER A 154 -22.71 -29.50 -11.53
C SER A 154 -22.63 -28.14 -10.84
N VAL A 155 -23.60 -27.85 -9.96
CA VAL A 155 -23.50 -26.72 -9.04
C VAL A 155 -22.53 -27.12 -7.92
N PRO A 156 -21.58 -26.27 -7.49
CA PRO A 156 -20.71 -26.55 -6.35
C PRO A 156 -21.54 -26.80 -5.08
N THR A 157 -21.29 -27.90 -4.38
CA THR A 157 -21.97 -28.24 -3.11
C THR A 157 -21.02 -28.41 -1.95
N ASN A 158 -21.51 -28.14 -0.74
CA ASN A 158 -20.81 -28.37 0.53
C ASN A 158 -19.41 -27.74 0.54
N LEU A 159 -19.33 -26.49 0.09
CA LEU A 159 -18.08 -25.76 0.02
C LEU A 159 -17.49 -25.58 1.41
N SER A 160 -16.19 -25.78 1.56
CA SER A 160 -15.49 -25.39 2.79
C SER A 160 -14.12 -24.81 2.48
N VAL A 161 -13.62 -23.94 3.35
CA VAL A 161 -12.29 -23.33 3.24
C VAL A 161 -11.55 -23.48 4.56
N ARG A 162 -10.29 -23.95 4.47
CA ARG A 162 -9.38 -24.12 5.60
C ARG A 162 -7.97 -23.64 5.25
N LEU A 163 -7.18 -23.30 6.28
CA LEU A 163 -5.77 -22.92 6.11
C LEU A 163 -4.90 -24.16 6.39
N GLY A 164 -4.31 -24.71 5.33
CA GLY A 164 -3.49 -25.92 5.36
C GLY A 164 -4.21 -27.13 5.97
N GLN A 165 -3.74 -27.57 7.14
CA GLN A 165 -4.25 -28.73 7.87
C GLN A 165 -5.15 -28.35 9.06
N LEU A 166 -5.47 -27.07 9.24
CA LEU A 166 -6.44 -26.64 10.26
C LEU A 166 -7.87 -27.07 9.90
N ALA A 167 -8.77 -27.01 10.89
CA ALA A 167 -10.20 -27.17 10.64
C ALA A 167 -10.73 -26.07 9.69
N PRO A 168 -11.79 -26.32 8.91
CA PRO A 168 -12.46 -25.28 8.14
C PRO A 168 -12.90 -24.10 9.00
N PHE A 169 -12.48 -22.89 8.61
CA PHE A 169 -12.95 -21.65 9.23
C PHE A 169 -14.27 -21.18 8.61
N TRP A 170 -14.61 -21.69 7.42
CA TRP A 170 -15.84 -21.38 6.73
C TRP A 170 -16.38 -22.60 5.98
N THR A 171 -17.71 -22.77 6.00
CA THR A 171 -18.45 -23.86 5.35
C THR A 171 -19.80 -23.36 4.84
N GLN A 172 -20.13 -23.65 3.58
CA GLN A 172 -21.46 -23.45 2.99
C GLN A 172 -22.06 -24.81 2.62
N LEU A 173 -23.07 -25.24 3.37
CA LEU A 173 -23.78 -26.49 3.12
C LEU A 173 -24.79 -26.34 1.97
N GLY A 174 -25.00 -27.42 1.21
CA GLY A 174 -25.87 -27.44 0.04
C GLY A 174 -25.25 -26.77 -1.19
N GLU A 175 -26.08 -26.46 -2.18
CA GLU A 175 -25.69 -25.85 -3.46
C GLU A 175 -25.30 -24.38 -3.32
N SER A 176 -24.25 -23.96 -4.02
CA SER A 176 -23.82 -22.57 -4.14
C SER A 176 -23.84 -22.11 -5.60
N ALA A 177 -24.92 -21.41 -5.96
CA ALA A 177 -25.14 -20.85 -7.31
C ALA A 177 -24.90 -19.32 -7.39
N ILE A 178 -24.56 -18.69 -6.26
CA ILE A 178 -24.26 -17.25 -6.14
C ILE A 178 -22.98 -17.06 -5.36
N ALA A 179 -22.34 -15.89 -5.48
CA ALA A 179 -21.16 -15.57 -4.70
C ALA A 179 -21.47 -15.57 -3.19
N GLN A 180 -20.58 -16.16 -2.40
CA GLN A 180 -20.65 -16.24 -0.94
C GLN A 180 -19.39 -15.64 -0.33
N THR A 181 -19.55 -14.84 0.74
CA THR A 181 -18.42 -14.21 1.44
C THR A 181 -18.30 -14.77 2.85
N SER A 182 -17.08 -15.07 3.28
CA SER A 182 -16.79 -15.50 4.65
C SER A 182 -17.01 -14.38 5.66
N PRO A 183 -17.27 -14.71 6.95
CA PRO A 183 -16.96 -13.81 8.04
C PRO A 183 -15.48 -13.41 8.04
N ASP A 184 -15.13 -12.39 8.82
CA ASP A 184 -13.73 -12.05 9.10
C ASP A 184 -13.02 -13.22 9.81
N PHE A 185 -11.88 -13.64 9.26
CA PHE A 185 -11.05 -14.72 9.81
C PHE A 185 -9.62 -14.26 10.19
N ALA A 186 -9.39 -12.95 10.36
CA ALA A 186 -8.10 -12.35 10.73
C ALA A 186 -7.41 -13.05 11.92
N ALA A 187 -8.15 -13.40 12.97
CA ALA A 187 -7.60 -14.08 14.15
C ALA A 187 -7.02 -15.48 13.82
N ILE A 188 -7.66 -16.21 12.91
CA ILE A 188 -7.21 -17.54 12.47
C ILE A 188 -6.01 -17.40 11.54
N LEU A 189 -6.02 -16.40 10.66
CA LEU A 189 -4.88 -16.12 9.77
C LEU A 189 -3.63 -15.73 10.58
N ASN A 190 -3.74 -14.80 11.54
CA ASN A 190 -2.66 -14.43 12.46
C ASN A 190 -2.09 -15.64 13.22
N ALA A 191 -2.93 -16.57 13.66
CA ALA A 191 -2.47 -17.79 14.33
C ALA A 191 -1.66 -18.72 13.40
N VAL A 192 -1.96 -18.73 12.09
CA VAL A 192 -1.17 -19.45 11.08
C VAL A 192 0.17 -18.77 10.78
N LEU A 193 0.24 -17.42 10.81
CA LEU A 193 1.46 -16.69 10.47
C LEU A 193 2.64 -17.02 11.40
N VAL A 194 2.38 -17.40 12.66
CA VAL A 194 3.41 -17.77 13.65
C VAL A 194 4.29 -18.94 13.19
N ASP A 195 3.70 -19.92 12.51
CA ASP A 195 4.39 -21.14 12.02
C ASP A 195 4.50 -21.16 10.48
N ALA A 196 4.08 -20.10 9.79
CA ALA A 196 4.06 -20.05 8.33
C ALA A 196 5.48 -19.98 7.75
N ALA A 197 5.75 -20.79 6.72
CA ALA A 197 7.01 -20.71 5.98
C ALA A 197 7.10 -19.37 5.25
N THR A 198 8.31 -18.82 5.14
CA THR A 198 8.59 -17.57 4.44
C THR A 198 9.46 -17.81 3.21
N GLU A 199 9.14 -17.12 2.12
CA GLU A 199 9.84 -17.18 0.84
C GLU A 199 9.90 -15.77 0.25
N ASN A 200 11.09 -15.31 -0.18
CA ASN A 200 11.26 -14.00 -0.83
C ASN A 200 10.75 -12.76 -0.05
N GLY A 201 10.64 -12.85 1.28
CA GLY A 201 10.10 -11.78 2.14
C GLY A 201 8.59 -11.83 2.36
N PHE A 202 7.92 -12.91 1.93
CA PHE A 202 6.47 -13.10 2.05
C PHE A 202 6.14 -14.45 2.72
N TYR A 203 4.98 -14.53 3.39
CA TYR A 203 4.47 -15.78 3.92
C TYR A 203 3.91 -16.68 2.80
N VAL A 204 4.06 -18.00 2.96
CA VAL A 204 3.56 -19.03 2.03
C VAL A 204 2.40 -19.79 2.70
N ILE A 205 1.17 -19.38 2.41
CA ILE A 205 -0.03 -19.83 3.15
C ILE A 205 -0.96 -20.64 2.21
N PRO A 206 -1.19 -21.94 2.46
CA PRO A 206 -2.10 -22.75 1.66
C PRO A 206 -3.57 -22.54 2.09
N PHE A 207 -4.40 -22.02 1.19
CA PHE A 207 -5.85 -22.07 1.29
C PHE A 207 -6.35 -23.36 0.64
N VAL A 208 -6.97 -24.25 1.40
CA VAL A 208 -7.58 -25.48 0.87
C VAL A 208 -9.09 -25.26 0.78
N VAL A 209 -9.61 -25.25 -0.45
CA VAL A 209 -11.04 -25.15 -0.77
C VAL A 209 -11.56 -26.54 -1.14
N HIS A 210 -12.66 -26.96 -0.53
CA HIS A 210 -13.31 -28.24 -0.79
C HIS A 210 -14.61 -28.07 -1.58
N SER A 211 -14.98 -29.03 -2.43
CA SER A 211 -16.36 -29.23 -2.88
C SER A 211 -16.67 -30.72 -3.11
N ASP A 212 -17.87 -31.15 -2.72
CA ASP A 212 -18.36 -32.52 -2.97
C ASP A 212 -18.69 -32.77 -4.46
N THR A 213 -18.89 -31.71 -5.24
CA THR A 213 -19.23 -31.76 -6.68
C THR A 213 -18.17 -31.09 -7.53
N ILE A 214 -18.34 -31.09 -8.86
CA ILE A 214 -17.43 -30.34 -9.74
C ILE A 214 -17.68 -28.85 -9.49
N ALA A 215 -16.61 -28.13 -9.20
CA ALA A 215 -16.64 -26.71 -8.92
C ALA A 215 -15.60 -25.96 -9.75
N ARG A 216 -16.03 -24.82 -10.32
CA ARG A 216 -15.19 -23.73 -10.82
C ARG A 216 -15.46 -22.54 -9.94
N LEU A 217 -14.47 -22.12 -9.15
CA LEU A 217 -14.63 -21.05 -8.16
C LEU A 217 -13.61 -19.95 -8.39
N ASN A 218 -14.09 -18.75 -8.69
CA ASN A 218 -13.27 -17.56 -8.54
C ASN A 218 -13.17 -17.24 -7.04
N ILE A 219 -11.95 -17.13 -6.52
CA ILE A 219 -11.68 -16.85 -5.10
C ILE A 219 -11.14 -15.42 -5.03
N ASN A 220 -11.90 -14.53 -4.44
CA ASN A 220 -11.47 -13.17 -4.15
C ASN A 220 -11.07 -13.08 -2.68
N LEU A 221 -9.82 -12.69 -2.41
CA LEU A 221 -9.29 -12.57 -1.06
C LEU A 221 -8.92 -11.10 -0.79
N GLN A 222 -9.52 -10.54 0.26
CA GLN A 222 -9.20 -9.22 0.77
C GLN A 222 -8.62 -9.35 2.18
N ILE A 223 -7.44 -8.79 2.39
CA ILE A 223 -6.74 -8.79 3.67
C ILE A 223 -6.32 -7.35 3.99
N ASP A 224 -6.85 -6.80 5.07
CA ASP A 224 -6.36 -5.54 5.63
C ASP A 224 -5.34 -5.89 6.73
N TYR A 225 -4.17 -5.25 6.68
CA TYR A 225 -3.04 -5.56 7.57
C TYR A 225 -2.19 -4.33 7.89
N ILE A 226 -1.39 -4.44 8.94
CA ILE A 226 -0.33 -3.51 9.31
C ILE A 226 1.01 -4.26 9.39
N LEU A 227 2.14 -3.55 9.36
CA LEU A 227 3.46 -4.14 9.57
C LEU A 227 3.92 -3.84 11.01
N GLU A 228 4.44 -4.84 11.74
CA GLU A 228 4.94 -4.68 13.10
C GLU A 228 6.44 -5.00 13.18
N GLN A 229 7.27 -3.96 13.04
CA GLN A 229 8.72 -4.10 13.10
C GLN A 229 9.24 -4.04 14.54
N ARG A 230 9.96 -5.09 14.97
CA ARG A 230 10.78 -5.04 16.19
C ARG A 230 12.03 -4.20 15.93
N VAL A 231 12.32 -3.25 16.82
CA VAL A 231 13.51 -2.38 16.70
C VAL A 231 14.73 -3.08 17.31
N LEU A 232 14.53 -3.81 18.41
CA LEU A 232 15.57 -4.67 18.97
C LEU A 232 15.67 -5.96 18.13
N PRO A 233 16.89 -6.47 17.85
CA PRO A 233 17.08 -7.75 17.16
C PRO A 233 16.44 -8.92 17.93
N ASP A 234 15.92 -9.94 17.24
CA ASP A 234 15.22 -11.07 17.89
C ASP A 234 16.05 -11.87 18.91
N TYR A 235 17.38 -11.80 18.82
CA TYR A 235 18.29 -12.42 19.79
C TYR A 235 18.52 -11.57 21.06
N LEU A 236 17.96 -10.35 21.11
CA LEU A 236 18.12 -9.36 22.19
C LEU A 236 16.76 -8.75 22.57
N PRO A 237 15.88 -9.50 23.25
CA PRO A 237 14.52 -9.04 23.58
C PRO A 237 14.46 -7.87 24.57
N GLU A 238 15.53 -7.66 25.34
CA GLU A 238 15.72 -6.50 26.20
C GLU A 238 17.16 -5.97 26.10
N VAL A 239 17.35 -4.65 26.24
CA VAL A 239 18.66 -3.99 26.26
C VAL A 239 18.78 -3.07 27.47
N THR A 240 19.81 -3.27 28.29
CA THR A 240 20.13 -2.37 29.42
C THR A 240 21.09 -1.27 28.98
N ILE A 241 20.62 -0.03 29.10
CA ILE A 241 21.28 1.20 28.69
C ILE A 241 21.82 1.90 29.95
N PRO A 242 23.15 2.02 30.13
CA PRO A 242 23.72 2.81 31.22
C PRO A 242 23.72 4.30 30.87
N TYR A 243 23.52 5.15 31.88
CA TYR A 243 23.60 6.61 31.77
C TYR A 243 24.58 7.16 32.79
N ASP A 244 25.43 8.07 32.33
CA ASP A 244 26.27 8.94 33.16
C ASP A 244 25.69 10.37 33.18
N PHE A 245 26.51 11.36 33.51
CA PHE A 245 26.12 12.77 33.51
C PHE A 245 25.98 13.39 32.10
N SER A 246 26.26 12.65 31.02
CA SER A 246 26.15 13.16 29.65
C SER A 246 24.72 13.40 29.19
N THR A 247 23.75 12.69 29.79
CA THR A 247 22.33 12.53 29.37
C THR A 247 22.10 11.71 28.10
N LEU A 248 23.17 11.23 27.47
CA LEU A 248 23.13 10.34 26.31
C LEU A 248 23.21 8.87 26.75
N PRO A 249 22.66 7.93 25.97
CA PRO A 249 22.76 6.51 26.27
C PRO A 249 24.19 6.00 26.08
N GLY A 250 24.70 5.18 27.00
CA GLY A 250 26.03 4.57 26.91
C GLY A 250 26.10 3.33 26.00
N ILE A 251 25.27 3.24 24.96
CA ILE A 251 25.22 2.13 23.99
C ILE A 251 25.38 2.62 22.55
N ASP A 252 25.56 1.70 21.62
CA ASP A 252 25.50 1.98 20.18
C ASP A 252 24.05 2.28 19.76
N GLU A 253 23.86 3.44 19.13
CA GLU A 253 22.57 3.92 18.60
C GLU A 253 21.99 2.99 17.51
N ALA A 254 22.83 2.19 16.86
CA ALA A 254 22.39 1.17 15.91
C ALA A 254 21.44 0.12 16.54
N LEU A 255 21.46 -0.05 17.88
CA LEU A 255 20.57 -0.97 18.59
C LEU A 255 19.14 -0.45 18.76
N THR A 256 18.89 0.85 18.60
CA THR A 256 17.56 1.47 18.74
C THR A 256 17.14 2.25 17.50
N THR A 257 17.77 1.95 16.35
CA THR A 257 17.41 2.54 15.05
C THR A 257 16.41 1.66 14.31
N VAL A 258 15.22 2.18 14.05
CA VAL A 258 14.21 1.53 13.20
C VAL A 258 14.36 2.01 11.75
N THR A 259 14.03 1.19 10.76
CA THR A 259 14.07 1.59 9.33
C THR A 259 12.68 1.46 8.73
N LEU A 260 11.99 2.58 8.57
CA LEU A 260 10.61 2.63 8.08
C LEU A 260 10.56 3.12 6.63
N PRO A 261 9.56 2.70 5.83
CA PRO A 261 9.23 3.40 4.59
C PRO A 261 8.92 4.87 4.85
N ARG A 262 9.37 5.77 3.97
CA ARG A 262 8.82 7.12 3.91
C ARG A 262 7.33 6.99 3.60
N ASN A 263 6.51 7.79 4.27
CA ASN A 263 5.04 7.69 4.27
C ASN A 263 4.46 6.51 5.09
N ALA A 264 5.28 5.85 5.92
CA ALA A 264 4.76 5.07 7.04
C ALA A 264 3.93 5.98 7.97
N VAL A 265 2.82 5.44 8.47
CA VAL A 265 1.98 6.06 9.51
C VAL A 265 1.97 5.11 10.69
N ALA A 266 2.54 5.54 11.82
CA ALA A 266 2.60 4.76 13.04
C ALA A 266 1.21 4.58 13.65
N ILE A 267 0.90 3.35 14.05
CA ILE A 267 -0.37 2.92 14.64
C ILE A 267 -0.31 3.09 16.16
N ALA A 268 -1.21 3.91 16.70
CA ALA A 268 -1.40 4.09 18.14
C ALA A 268 -1.87 2.79 18.82
N GLY A 269 -1.46 2.58 20.08
CA GLY A 269 -1.67 1.37 20.87
C GLY A 269 -0.81 0.17 20.43
N LYS A 270 -0.02 0.29 19.36
CA LYS A 270 0.84 -0.79 18.85
C LYS A 270 2.30 -0.39 18.62
N THR A 271 2.58 0.89 18.38
CA THR A 271 3.94 1.46 18.41
C THR A 271 4.30 1.79 19.85
N GLN A 272 5.07 0.92 20.51
CA GLN A 272 5.26 1.03 21.95
C GLN A 272 6.60 0.44 22.41
N ALA A 273 6.98 0.82 23.62
CA ALA A 273 8.12 0.28 24.34
C ALA A 273 7.73 -0.01 25.80
N GLN A 274 8.33 -1.04 26.37
CA GLN A 274 8.34 -1.25 27.81
C GLN A 274 9.69 -0.79 28.36
N ILE A 275 9.67 -0.05 29.48
CA ILE A 275 10.88 0.40 30.14
C ILE A 275 10.87 0.11 31.64
N ARG A 276 12.05 -0.28 32.15
CA ARG A 276 12.33 -0.54 33.55
C ARG A 276 13.65 0.13 33.92
N GLY A 277 13.75 0.91 34.99
CA GLY A 277 14.99 1.61 35.29
C GLY A 277 15.20 2.06 36.72
N GLU A 278 16.46 2.28 37.06
CA GLU A 278 16.92 2.81 38.35
C GLU A 278 17.79 4.03 38.10
N PHE A 279 17.46 5.14 38.75
CA PHE A 279 18.05 6.46 38.47
C PHE A 279 18.22 7.27 39.74
N GLN A 280 19.26 8.11 39.78
CA GLN A 280 19.45 9.05 40.88
C GLN A 280 18.27 10.04 40.96
N SER A 281 17.89 10.42 42.18
CA SER A 281 16.73 11.29 42.42
C SER A 281 16.87 12.73 41.90
N THR A 282 18.09 13.18 41.57
CA THR A 282 18.33 14.54 41.03
C THR A 282 17.81 14.72 39.59
N ARG A 283 17.30 15.91 39.24
CA ARG A 283 16.90 16.30 37.87
C ARG A 283 17.75 17.46 37.37
N ILE A 284 17.72 17.75 36.07
CA ILE A 284 18.36 18.96 35.52
C ILE A 284 17.36 20.11 35.61
N ALA A 285 17.66 21.11 36.44
CA ALA A 285 16.81 22.28 36.64
C ALA A 285 17.20 23.46 35.74
N LEU A 286 18.47 23.53 35.32
CA LEU A 286 18.95 24.53 34.35
C LEU A 286 20.02 23.89 33.45
N GLY A 287 19.89 24.06 32.13
CA GLY A 287 20.81 23.49 31.13
C GLY A 287 20.09 22.60 30.12
N GLN A 288 20.80 22.17 29.07
CA GLN A 288 20.23 21.37 27.98
C GLN A 288 20.41 19.86 28.20
N VAL A 289 19.45 19.06 27.74
CA VAL A 289 19.45 17.58 27.78
C VAL A 289 19.60 17.04 26.34
N GLY A 290 20.32 15.93 26.17
CA GLY A 290 20.51 15.27 24.87
C GLY A 290 21.44 15.98 23.88
N GLU A 291 21.36 15.57 22.62
CA GLU A 291 22.21 16.08 21.53
C GLU A 291 21.99 17.57 21.23
N ASP A 292 20.88 18.22 21.63
CA ASP A 292 20.66 19.67 21.39
C ASP A 292 21.63 20.58 22.15
N ALA A 293 22.36 20.03 23.12
CA ALA A 293 23.51 20.68 23.74
C ALA A 293 24.70 20.86 22.75
N ILE A 294 24.63 20.21 21.58
CA ILE A 294 25.68 20.07 20.56
C ILE A 294 25.14 20.40 19.15
N ALA A 295 23.91 19.97 18.82
CA ALA A 295 23.41 19.83 17.45
C ALA A 295 22.82 21.10 16.79
N THR A 296 22.81 22.26 17.46
CA THR A 296 22.67 23.52 16.70
C THR A 296 24.02 23.80 16.03
N PRO A 297 24.11 24.07 14.71
CA PRO A 297 25.39 24.20 13.98
C PRO A 297 26.26 25.42 14.39
N SER A 298 25.91 26.09 15.48
CA SER A 298 26.66 27.16 16.14
C SER A 298 27.11 26.78 17.58
N ARG A 299 26.88 25.54 18.02
CA ARG A 299 26.95 25.10 19.44
C ARG A 299 27.54 23.73 19.71
N GLU A 300 28.14 23.03 18.73
CA GLU A 300 29.25 22.15 19.10
C GLU A 300 30.25 22.99 19.91
N PRO A 301 30.84 22.47 21.00
CA PRO A 301 31.74 23.25 21.86
C PRO A 301 32.88 23.82 21.02
N ILE A 302 32.77 25.11 20.69
CA ILE A 302 33.54 25.79 19.65
C ILE A 302 35.03 25.83 20.02
N SER A 303 35.31 25.70 21.33
CA SER A 303 36.59 25.33 21.89
C SER A 303 36.40 24.86 23.35
N ALA A 304 37.50 24.71 24.08
CA ALA A 304 37.50 24.58 25.53
C ALA A 304 38.64 25.43 26.13
N ILE A 305 38.39 26.09 27.27
CA ILE A 305 39.39 26.94 27.95
C ILE A 305 40.01 26.17 29.12
N THR A 306 41.34 26.11 29.17
CA THR A 306 42.08 25.34 30.18
C THR A 306 42.06 25.99 31.55
N VAL A 307 41.39 25.36 32.52
CA VAL A 307 41.48 25.64 33.95
C VAL A 307 42.78 25.04 34.51
N SER A 308 43.47 25.77 35.38
CA SER A 308 44.69 25.31 36.06
C SER A 308 44.89 26.05 37.39
N PRO A 309 45.85 25.66 38.25
CA PRO A 309 46.24 26.43 39.44
C PRO A 309 46.69 27.88 39.17
N LYS A 310 46.92 28.25 37.90
CA LYS A 310 47.25 29.62 37.45
C LYS A 310 46.14 30.31 36.67
N LEU A 311 45.01 29.63 36.42
CA LEU A 311 43.89 30.18 35.68
C LEU A 311 42.56 29.62 36.22
N THR A 312 41.87 30.46 36.98
CA THR A 312 40.50 30.22 37.44
C THR A 312 39.54 30.80 36.40
N LEU A 313 38.44 30.10 36.11
CA LEU A 313 37.37 30.59 35.24
C LEU A 313 36.11 30.90 36.05
N ALA A 314 35.31 31.87 35.63
CA ALA A 314 34.03 32.17 36.24
C ALA A 314 32.95 32.43 35.19
N HIS A 315 31.85 31.68 35.27
CA HIS A 315 30.72 31.80 34.37
C HIS A 315 29.51 32.43 35.07
N PRO A 316 28.92 33.51 34.53
CA PRO A 316 27.71 34.09 35.12
C PRO A 316 26.48 33.25 34.76
N PHE A 317 25.57 33.10 35.70
CA PHE A 317 24.28 32.45 35.46
C PHE A 317 23.17 33.14 36.26
N GLN A 318 21.94 33.01 35.76
CA GLN A 318 20.73 33.52 36.38
C GLN A 318 19.56 32.63 35.95
N SER A 319 18.51 32.57 36.76
CA SER A 319 17.26 31.87 36.45
C SER A 319 16.09 32.85 36.48
N GLY A 320 15.08 32.65 35.64
CA GLY A 320 13.82 33.40 35.72
C GLY A 320 12.90 32.95 36.86
N GLN A 321 13.24 31.83 37.52
CA GLN A 321 12.46 31.18 38.58
C GLN A 321 13.39 30.76 39.74
N GLU A 322 12.83 30.53 40.93
CA GLU A 322 13.61 30.00 42.06
C GLU A 322 14.01 28.55 41.77
N ILE A 323 15.30 28.23 41.90
CA ILE A 323 15.81 26.86 41.71
C ILE A 323 16.64 26.46 42.94
N GLU A 324 16.26 25.35 43.57
CA GLU A 324 17.04 24.72 44.63
C GLU A 324 18.11 23.79 44.03
N VAL A 325 19.35 24.29 43.92
CA VAL A 325 20.47 23.56 43.31
C VAL A 325 21.10 22.62 44.32
N THR A 326 21.22 21.34 43.98
CA THR A 326 21.87 20.29 44.80
C THR A 326 23.17 19.77 44.19
N ALA A 327 23.37 19.94 42.88
CA ALA A 327 24.63 19.62 42.22
C ALA A 327 24.84 20.45 40.95
N ILE A 328 26.08 20.50 40.46
CA ILE A 328 26.49 21.21 39.25
C ILE A 328 27.21 20.22 38.32
N ASP A 329 26.73 20.05 37.09
CA ASP A 329 27.46 19.30 36.06
C ASP A 329 28.24 20.27 35.16
N LEU A 330 29.44 19.88 34.75
CA LEU A 330 30.37 20.66 33.95
C LEU A 330 30.81 19.82 32.74
N SER A 331 30.68 20.37 31.53
CA SER A 331 31.23 19.71 30.33
C SER A 331 32.74 19.97 30.25
N LEU A 332 33.54 18.92 30.35
CA LEU A 332 35.01 19.01 30.43
C LEU A 332 35.65 18.26 29.27
N ALA A 333 36.59 18.91 28.58
CA ALA A 333 37.41 18.34 27.51
C ALA A 333 38.86 18.11 27.98
N ASN A 334 39.52 17.12 27.39
CA ASN A 334 40.96 16.85 27.56
C ASN A 334 41.41 16.69 29.04
N THR A 335 40.50 16.25 29.90
CA THR A 335 40.73 15.96 31.31
C THR A 335 41.65 14.75 31.46
N LYS A 336 42.79 14.91 32.13
CA LYS A 336 43.66 13.78 32.47
C LYS A 336 43.07 13.04 33.70
N PRO A 337 42.87 11.70 33.64
CA PRO A 337 42.34 10.94 34.77
C PRO A 337 43.11 11.21 36.07
N GLY A 338 42.40 11.56 37.15
CA GLY A 338 42.95 11.66 38.51
C GLY A 338 43.90 12.82 38.80
N LEU A 339 44.03 13.83 37.92
CA LEU A 339 45.06 14.86 38.06
C LEU A 339 44.59 16.31 38.24
N ALA A 340 43.30 16.63 38.05
CA ALA A 340 42.84 18.02 37.87
C ALA A 340 42.34 18.75 39.14
N GLY A 341 42.16 18.04 40.27
CA GLY A 341 41.80 18.63 41.58
C GLY A 341 40.76 19.75 41.51
N LEU A 342 39.67 19.52 40.76
CA LEU A 342 38.75 20.58 40.36
C LEU A 342 37.75 20.88 41.48
N GLN A 343 37.56 22.16 41.76
CA GLN A 343 36.58 22.67 42.71
C GLN A 343 35.73 23.73 42.02
N VAL A 344 34.41 23.66 42.23
CA VAL A 344 33.45 24.67 41.77
C VAL A 344 32.83 25.38 42.97
N ALA A 345 32.69 26.70 42.86
CA ALA A 345 32.05 27.55 43.86
C ALA A 345 30.96 28.40 43.23
N ILE A 346 29.89 28.67 43.97
CA ILE A 346 28.89 29.70 43.61
C ILE A 346 29.23 30.96 44.40
N GLN A 347 29.32 32.11 43.72
CA GLN A 347 29.56 33.42 44.31
C GLN A 347 28.47 34.43 43.94
N SER A 348 28.31 35.48 44.74
CA SER A 348 27.43 36.62 44.44
C SER A 348 28.02 37.50 43.31
N ASP A 349 27.17 38.24 42.58
CA ASP A 349 27.61 39.24 41.60
C ASP A 349 28.00 40.56 42.27
N ALA A 350 29.13 41.12 41.86
CA ALA A 350 29.58 42.46 42.18
C ALA A 350 29.89 43.22 40.88
N ASP A 351 28.89 43.91 40.34
CA ASP A 351 28.99 44.73 39.13
C ASP A 351 29.50 43.93 37.90
N GLY A 352 28.81 42.81 37.62
CA GLY A 352 29.13 41.97 36.47
C GLY A 352 30.45 41.20 36.62
N LYS A 353 30.88 40.92 37.85
CA LYS A 353 32.05 40.08 38.21
C LYS A 353 31.74 39.24 39.45
N PRO A 354 32.44 38.11 39.68
CA PRO A 354 32.37 37.41 40.97
C PRO A 354 32.84 38.30 42.12
N SER A 355 32.08 38.35 43.21
CA SER A 355 32.37 39.18 44.39
C SER A 355 33.52 38.66 45.27
N GLY A 356 33.88 37.38 45.15
CA GLY A 356 34.74 36.68 46.09
C GLY A 356 34.00 36.05 47.29
N GLU A 357 32.74 36.41 47.53
CA GLU A 357 31.89 35.78 48.56
C GLU A 357 31.45 34.39 48.09
N VAL A 358 32.02 33.33 48.69
CA VAL A 358 31.64 31.94 48.38
C VAL A 358 30.37 31.57 49.15
N LEU A 359 29.27 31.44 48.42
CA LEU A 359 27.95 31.05 48.97
C LEU A 359 27.86 29.53 49.20
N THR A 360 28.48 28.75 48.31
CA THR A 360 28.66 27.29 48.46
C THR A 360 29.79 26.80 47.53
N SER A 361 30.37 25.63 47.81
CA SER A 361 31.39 25.02 46.96
C SER A 361 31.41 23.49 47.07
N ALA A 362 31.91 22.83 46.03
CA ALA A 362 32.04 21.38 45.96
C ALA A 362 33.17 20.92 45.02
N ASP A 363 33.70 19.73 45.27
CA ASP A 363 34.70 19.09 44.41
C ASP A 363 34.02 18.43 43.19
N VAL A 364 34.61 18.60 42.01
CA VAL A 364 34.08 18.06 40.75
C VAL A 364 34.61 16.64 40.54
N LYS A 365 33.70 15.66 40.55
CA LYS A 365 34.00 14.26 40.22
C LYS A 365 33.81 14.06 38.71
N VAL A 366 34.85 13.60 38.03
CA VAL A 366 34.82 13.31 36.58
C VAL A 366 34.96 11.80 36.38
N ALA A 367 34.09 11.20 35.56
CA ALA A 367 34.27 9.83 35.08
C ALA A 367 35.61 9.72 34.31
N LYS A 368 36.23 8.54 34.24
CA LYS A 368 37.54 8.35 33.58
C LYS A 368 37.47 8.82 32.11
N PRO A 369 38.09 9.95 31.72
CA PRO A 369 37.91 10.51 30.40
C PRO A 369 38.70 9.72 29.36
N LEU A 370 38.13 9.53 28.18
CA LEU A 370 38.86 9.08 27.01
C LEU A 370 39.62 10.26 26.37
N PRO A 371 40.85 10.08 25.87
CA PRO A 371 41.61 11.16 25.23
C PRO A 371 40.84 11.76 24.05
N ASN A 372 40.82 13.09 23.95
CA ASN A 372 40.12 13.86 22.91
C ASN A 372 38.58 13.72 22.91
N GLN A 373 37.96 13.28 24.00
CA GLN A 373 36.51 13.32 24.18
C GLN A 373 36.09 14.34 25.26
N THR A 374 34.86 14.83 25.15
CA THR A 374 34.18 15.58 26.20
C THR A 374 33.53 14.62 27.18
N SER A 375 33.76 14.85 28.48
CA SER A 375 33.18 14.09 29.59
C SER A 375 32.46 15.05 30.52
N TRP A 376 31.29 14.69 31.04
CA TRP A 376 30.62 15.48 32.06
C TRP A 376 31.17 15.11 33.44
N GLY A 377 31.68 16.10 34.17
CA GLY A 377 31.97 15.99 35.59
C GLY A 377 30.81 16.56 36.41
N SER A 378 30.59 16.06 37.63
CA SER A 378 29.53 16.55 38.52
C SER A 378 30.07 16.85 39.91
N ALA A 379 29.58 17.93 40.50
CA ALA A 379 29.93 18.42 41.84
C ALA A 379 28.67 18.49 42.70
N THR A 380 28.55 17.57 43.66
CA THR A 380 27.44 17.55 44.63
C THR A 380 27.67 18.59 45.70
N LEU A 381 26.73 19.54 45.87
CA LEU A 381 26.83 20.58 46.89
C LEU A 381 26.58 19.98 48.29
N PRO A 382 27.29 20.44 49.33
CA PRO A 382 27.13 19.91 50.69
C PRO A 382 25.79 20.29 51.32
N ASN A 383 25.22 21.43 50.91
CA ASN A 383 23.87 21.89 51.20
C ASN A 383 23.25 22.38 49.90
N SER A 384 21.93 22.33 49.79
CA SER A 384 21.24 22.91 48.64
C SER A 384 21.36 24.43 48.61
N PHE A 385 21.43 25.00 47.40
CA PHE A 385 21.61 26.42 47.16
C PHE A 385 20.46 26.99 46.35
N ARG A 386 19.77 28.01 46.89
CA ARG A 386 18.62 28.64 46.22
C ARG A 386 19.07 29.76 45.30
N VAL A 387 18.95 29.52 44.00
CA VAL A 387 19.10 30.52 42.95
C VAL A 387 17.82 31.35 42.92
N LEU A 388 17.88 32.61 43.36
CA LEU A 388 16.73 33.50 43.38
C LEU A 388 16.36 34.00 41.95
N PRO A 389 15.07 34.25 41.66
CA PRO A 389 14.63 34.75 40.36
C PRO A 389 15.32 36.07 39.98
N ASN A 390 15.87 36.12 38.76
CA ASN A 390 16.54 37.26 38.15
C ASN A 390 17.76 37.80 38.93
N VAL A 391 18.28 37.06 39.91
CA VAL A 391 19.55 37.34 40.56
C VAL A 391 20.67 36.65 39.80
N ARG A 392 21.75 37.39 39.50
CA ARG A 392 22.94 36.85 38.86
C ARG A 392 23.88 36.27 39.92
N TYR A 393 24.38 35.08 39.65
CA TYR A 393 25.41 34.40 40.42
C TYR A 393 26.58 34.02 39.50
N TRP A 394 27.73 33.72 40.09
CA TRP A 394 28.92 33.30 39.38
C TRP A 394 29.32 31.89 39.76
N MET A 395 29.47 31.04 38.75
CA MET A 395 30.03 29.70 38.87
C MET A 395 31.53 29.77 38.64
N VAL A 396 32.31 29.74 39.71
CA VAL A 396 33.77 29.83 39.70
C VAL A 396 34.37 28.44 39.70
N LEU A 397 35.09 28.07 38.63
CA LEU A 397 35.77 26.79 38.47
C LEU A 397 37.29 26.98 38.61
N GLN A 398 37.85 26.36 39.64
CA GLN A 398 39.28 26.36 39.96
C GLN A 398 39.86 24.94 39.87
N SER A 399 41.14 24.84 39.52
CA SER A 399 41.92 23.60 39.61
C SER A 399 42.97 23.78 40.70
N LEU A 400 42.93 22.94 41.74
CA LEU A 400 43.90 22.98 42.84
C LEU A 400 45.23 22.32 42.46
N VAL A 401 45.19 21.33 41.55
CA VAL A 401 46.34 20.59 41.02
C VAL A 401 46.06 20.26 39.55
N GLY A 402 47.07 20.31 38.67
CA GLY A 402 46.95 19.84 37.29
C GLY A 402 46.21 20.77 36.35
N GLN A 403 45.47 20.21 35.38
CA GLN A 403 44.79 20.94 34.31
C GLN A 403 43.56 20.18 33.80
N ALA A 404 42.52 20.91 33.42
CA ALA A 404 41.34 20.45 32.69
C ALA A 404 40.91 21.53 31.70
N SER A 405 40.09 21.24 30.69
CA SER A 405 39.50 22.31 29.85
C SER A 405 37.98 22.32 29.98
N TRP A 406 37.40 23.49 30.27
CA TRP A 406 35.94 23.68 30.33
C TRP A 406 35.44 23.95 28.91
N SER A 407 34.52 23.13 28.40
CA SER A 407 33.90 23.29 27.08
C SER A 407 33.12 24.60 27.00
N ILE A 408 33.24 25.33 25.89
CA ILE A 408 32.62 26.65 25.72
C ILE A 408 31.88 26.81 24.37
N ASN A 409 30.88 27.69 24.38
CA ASN A 409 30.15 28.19 23.22
C ASN A 409 30.22 29.73 23.15
N ARG A 410 29.62 30.35 22.12
CA ARG A 410 29.41 31.81 22.10
C ARG A 410 28.40 32.22 23.17
N GLY A 411 28.72 33.26 23.94
CA GLY A 411 27.88 33.77 25.02
C GLY A 411 27.29 35.15 24.73
N THR A 412 26.71 35.75 25.76
CA THR A 412 26.29 37.16 25.83
C THR A 412 27.08 37.87 26.93
N GLU A 413 27.02 39.20 27.02
CA GLU A 413 27.66 39.93 28.13
C GLU A 413 26.78 39.96 29.40
N PRO A 414 27.36 39.87 30.61
CA PRO A 414 28.75 39.48 30.87
C PRO A 414 28.97 38.02 30.47
N GLY A 415 30.09 37.74 29.79
CA GLY A 415 30.47 36.39 29.40
C GLY A 415 31.32 35.68 30.44
N LEU A 416 31.83 34.50 30.07
CA LEU A 416 32.87 33.77 30.79
C LEU A 416 34.07 34.70 31.07
N GLN A 417 34.44 34.78 32.34
CA GLN A 417 35.59 35.52 32.83
C GLN A 417 36.70 34.57 33.27
N SER A 418 37.90 35.11 33.39
CA SER A 418 39.09 34.41 33.84
C SER A 418 39.88 35.30 34.81
N SER A 419 40.59 34.66 35.73
CA SER A 419 41.51 35.29 36.68
C SER A 419 42.82 34.50 36.71
N THR A 420 43.95 35.21 36.67
CA THR A 420 45.31 34.65 36.79
C THR A 420 45.91 34.81 38.18
N ASP A 421 45.18 35.47 39.09
CA ASP A 421 45.61 35.82 40.45
C ASP A 421 44.77 35.13 41.55
N GLY A 422 43.94 34.15 41.19
CA GLY A 422 43.14 33.38 42.15
C GLY A 422 41.82 34.03 42.56
N GLY A 423 41.32 34.98 41.76
CA GLY A 423 40.02 35.63 41.91
C GLY A 423 40.06 37.12 42.28
N PHE A 424 41.25 37.71 42.48
CA PHE A 424 41.38 39.13 42.82
C PHE A 424 41.12 40.07 41.64
N SER A 425 41.40 39.64 40.40
CA SER A 425 41.04 40.39 39.21
C SER A 425 40.46 39.51 38.10
N TRP A 426 39.25 39.90 37.67
CA TRP A 426 38.52 39.23 36.60
C TRP A 426 38.62 39.99 35.28
N ARG A 427 38.81 39.23 34.19
CA ARG A 427 38.87 39.72 32.80
C ARG A 427 38.02 38.80 31.93
N VAL A 428 37.43 39.32 30.85
CA VAL A 428 36.73 38.49 29.85
C VAL A 428 37.71 37.41 29.35
N ALA A 429 37.29 36.15 29.35
CA ALA A 429 38.10 35.06 28.86
C ALA A 429 38.27 35.19 27.34
N THR A 430 39.50 35.03 26.84
CA THR A 430 39.85 35.22 25.42
C THR A 430 40.54 33.98 24.86
N LEU A 431 40.33 33.73 23.57
CA LEU A 431 41.06 32.74 22.78
C LEU A 431 41.63 33.46 21.55
N ALA A 432 42.85 33.12 21.16
CA ALA A 432 43.63 33.89 20.18
C ALA A 432 42.97 34.01 18.79
N GLU A 433 41.99 33.16 18.47
CA GLU A 433 41.37 33.04 17.15
C GLU A 433 39.83 33.20 17.19
N GLN A 434 39.22 33.49 18.34
CA GLN A 434 37.77 33.60 18.47
C GLN A 434 37.31 34.82 19.29
N PRO A 435 36.29 35.56 18.84
CA PRO A 435 35.75 36.70 19.57
C PRO A 435 34.97 36.23 20.81
N ALA A 436 35.28 36.84 21.94
CA ALA A 436 34.47 36.81 23.16
C ALA A 436 33.21 37.70 22.97
N PRO A 437 32.17 37.61 23.83
CA PRO A 437 32.03 36.76 25.02
C PRO A 437 31.83 35.27 24.71
N PHE A 438 32.41 34.43 25.55
CA PHE A 438 32.11 32.99 25.59
C PHE A 438 31.08 32.67 26.67
N ALA A 439 30.38 31.56 26.53
CA ALA A 439 29.59 30.93 27.59
C ALA A 439 30.13 29.52 27.83
N ALA A 440 30.21 29.09 29.09
CA ALA A 440 30.71 27.77 29.44
C ALA A 440 29.56 26.77 29.53
N LEU A 441 29.81 25.51 29.20
CA LEU A 441 28.79 24.46 29.22
C LEU A 441 28.70 23.83 30.62
N PHE A 442 27.56 24.06 31.27
CA PHE A 442 27.22 23.51 32.58
C PHE A 442 25.72 23.15 32.66
N ARG A 443 25.35 22.40 33.69
CA ARG A 443 23.97 22.13 34.11
C ARG A 443 23.86 22.36 35.61
N LEU A 444 22.73 22.86 36.09
CA LEU A 444 22.37 22.86 37.51
C LEU A 444 21.37 21.73 37.74
N ARG A 445 21.59 20.95 38.79
CA ARG A 445 20.68 19.90 39.23
C ARG A 445 19.91 20.33 40.46
N ASN A 446 18.65 19.91 40.58
CA ASN A 446 17.89 19.97 41.83
C ASN A 446 17.53 18.55 42.32
N LEU A 447 17.04 18.46 43.55
CA LEU A 447 16.25 17.33 44.03
C LEU A 447 14.78 17.79 44.02
N PRO A 448 13.91 17.24 43.17
CA PRO A 448 12.49 17.63 43.16
C PRO A 448 11.77 17.10 44.40
N ASP A 449 10.80 17.87 44.92
CA ASP A 449 10.00 17.54 46.10
C ASP A 449 9.19 16.23 45.97
N ARG A 450 8.97 15.80 44.72
CA ARG A 450 8.31 14.54 44.38
C ARG A 450 9.09 13.83 43.28
N PHE A 451 8.98 12.50 43.23
CA PHE A 451 9.51 11.73 42.12
C PHE A 451 8.90 12.19 40.79
N THR A 452 9.76 12.41 39.80
CA THR A 452 9.40 12.58 38.38
C THR A 452 10.22 11.60 37.55
N VAL A 453 9.79 11.20 36.35
CA VAL A 453 10.58 10.26 35.54
C VAL A 453 11.70 11.03 34.83
N PRO A 454 12.99 10.76 35.10
CA PRO A 454 14.11 11.51 34.52
C PRO A 454 14.37 11.16 33.04
N VAL A 455 13.43 10.53 32.36
CA VAL A 455 13.62 9.91 31.04
C VAL A 455 12.70 10.58 30.04
N GLN A 456 13.24 10.88 28.87
CA GLN A 456 12.50 11.32 27.70
C GLN A 456 12.89 10.46 26.50
N VAL A 457 11.93 10.17 25.62
CA VAL A 457 12.20 9.58 24.32
C VAL A 457 12.44 10.70 23.30
N GLN A 458 13.46 10.53 22.46
CA GLN A 458 13.71 11.37 21.29
C GLN A 458 13.59 10.50 20.04
N ILE A 459 12.87 10.99 19.04
CA ILE A 459 12.71 10.36 17.73
C ILE A 459 13.40 11.24 16.69
N GLY A 460 14.36 10.67 15.97
CA GLY A 460 15.17 11.39 14.98
C GLY A 460 16.33 12.19 15.60
N LYS A 461 16.94 13.06 14.78
CA LYS A 461 18.12 13.87 15.13
C LYS A 461 17.97 15.35 14.82
N GLY A 462 18.77 16.16 15.52
CA GLY A 462 18.88 17.59 15.30
C GLY A 462 17.60 18.36 15.66
N ILE A 463 17.44 19.55 15.09
CA ILE A 463 16.36 20.49 15.46
C ILE A 463 14.95 20.04 15.08
N GLU A 464 14.81 19.02 14.22
CA GLU A 464 13.53 18.43 13.84
C GLU A 464 13.17 17.20 14.70
N ALA A 465 14.06 16.76 15.60
CA ALA A 465 13.80 15.61 16.47
C ALA A 465 12.63 15.88 17.42
N VAL A 466 11.67 14.97 17.48
CA VAL A 466 10.53 15.06 18.38
C VAL A 466 10.91 14.47 19.73
N ARG A 467 10.51 15.13 20.83
CA ARG A 467 10.80 14.69 22.20
C ARG A 467 9.56 14.65 23.06
N GLN A 468 9.40 13.55 23.80
CA GLN A 468 8.34 13.34 24.78
C GLN A 468 8.97 13.00 26.12
N ARG A 469 8.70 13.82 27.14
CA ARG A 469 9.11 13.56 28.52
C ARG A 469 8.12 12.57 29.14
N LEU A 470 8.63 11.53 29.79
CA LEU A 470 7.80 10.48 30.37
C LEU A 470 7.30 10.83 31.79
N ASP A 471 7.21 12.13 32.11
CA ASP A 471 6.79 12.67 33.41
C ASP A 471 5.36 12.29 33.79
N GLU A 472 4.49 12.00 32.82
CA GLU A 472 3.11 11.58 33.08
C GLU A 472 3.02 10.26 33.86
N PHE A 473 4.05 9.42 33.78
CA PHE A 473 4.16 8.15 34.52
C PHE A 473 4.74 8.33 35.95
N ALA A 474 5.10 9.56 36.35
CA ALA A 474 5.59 9.87 37.69
C ALA A 474 4.70 9.40 38.87
N PRO A 475 3.35 9.41 38.79
CA PRO A 475 2.49 8.92 39.88
C PRO A 475 2.71 7.46 40.28
N LEU A 476 3.37 6.66 39.43
CA LEU A 476 3.71 5.27 39.74
C LEU A 476 4.86 5.14 40.75
N GLY A 477 5.62 6.21 41.01
CA GLY A 477 6.74 6.23 41.97
C GLY A 477 7.95 5.38 41.57
N ARG A 478 7.93 4.77 40.37
CA ARG A 478 8.97 3.89 39.82
C ARG A 478 9.02 4.00 38.30
N ILE A 479 10.14 3.60 37.70
CA ILE A 479 10.29 3.50 36.24
C ILE A 479 10.08 2.04 35.90
N GLU A 480 8.82 1.64 35.76
CA GLU A 480 8.39 0.33 35.32
C GLU A 480 7.01 0.49 34.67
N PHE A 481 6.99 0.75 33.36
CA PHE A 481 5.76 1.00 32.61
C PHE A 481 5.96 0.75 31.10
N GLN A 482 4.83 0.72 30.40
CA GLN A 482 4.73 0.66 28.94
C GLN A 482 4.14 1.98 28.45
N PHE A 483 4.64 2.50 27.33
CA PHE A 483 4.15 3.73 26.71
C PHE A 483 4.08 3.61 25.18
N ASP A 484 3.12 4.32 24.60
CA ASP A 484 2.92 4.51 23.17
C ASP A 484 3.64 5.80 22.73
N PHE A 485 4.27 5.77 21.55
CA PHE A 485 4.95 6.92 20.94
C PHE A 485 4.59 7.11 19.46
N ALA A 486 3.45 6.57 19.01
CA ALA A 486 2.97 6.70 17.64
C ALA A 486 2.74 8.17 17.24
N ALA A 487 2.27 9.02 18.17
CA ALA A 487 1.98 10.43 17.89
C ALA A 487 3.28 11.21 17.58
N GLU A 488 4.29 11.02 18.41
CA GLU A 488 5.63 11.60 18.29
C GLU A 488 6.33 11.11 17.02
N LEU A 489 6.19 9.81 16.71
CA LEU A 489 6.75 9.22 15.50
C LEU A 489 6.08 9.77 14.25
N ASN A 490 4.75 9.90 14.24
CA ASN A 490 4.01 10.52 13.14
C ASN A 490 4.34 12.02 12.99
N GLN A 491 4.55 12.74 14.11
CA GLN A 491 5.02 14.12 14.07
C GLN A 491 6.42 14.23 13.44
N TYR A 492 7.33 13.31 13.76
CA TYR A 492 8.65 13.27 13.12
C TYR A 492 8.55 12.89 11.64
N LEU A 493 7.73 11.90 11.28
CA LEU A 493 7.54 11.44 9.90
C LEU A 493 6.89 12.51 9.00
N ALA A 494 6.14 13.45 9.58
CA ALA A 494 5.61 14.63 8.90
C ALA A 494 6.63 15.80 8.75
N SER A 495 7.83 15.69 9.31
CA SER A 495 8.88 16.71 9.21
C SER A 495 9.57 16.74 7.84
N SER A 496 10.23 17.86 7.51
CA SER A 496 10.95 18.06 6.25
C SER A 496 12.12 17.09 6.05
N SER A 497 12.79 16.65 7.12
CA SER A 497 13.88 15.67 7.05
C SER A 497 13.38 14.24 6.82
N ALA A 498 12.16 13.91 7.28
CA ALA A 498 11.55 12.60 7.11
C ALA A 498 10.77 12.44 5.80
N ALA A 499 10.15 13.52 5.31
CA ALA A 499 9.41 13.54 4.05
C ALA A 499 10.23 12.99 2.87
N SER A 500 9.55 12.43 1.87
CA SER A 500 10.20 12.10 0.59
C SER A 500 10.72 13.39 -0.06
N PRO A 501 11.99 13.45 -0.55
CA PRO A 501 12.50 14.62 -1.25
C PRO A 501 11.66 14.95 -2.51
N CYS A 502 11.00 13.95 -3.09
CA CYS A 502 10.13 14.11 -4.25
C CYS A 502 8.70 14.57 -3.90
N GLY A 503 8.37 14.68 -2.62
CA GLY A 503 6.99 14.85 -2.15
C GLY A 503 6.18 13.56 -2.23
N THR A 504 4.88 13.68 -1.97
CA THR A 504 3.90 12.59 -1.97
C THR A 504 2.56 13.06 -2.53
N GLY A 505 1.79 12.13 -3.10
CA GLY A 505 0.46 12.41 -3.63
C GLY A 505 0.45 13.10 -5.00
N ASP A 506 -0.74 13.44 -5.46
CA ASP A 506 -0.93 14.12 -6.75
C ASP A 506 -0.55 15.59 -6.64
N LEU A 507 0.29 16.06 -7.56
CA LEU A 507 0.68 17.46 -7.63
C LEU A 507 -0.36 18.32 -8.38
N LEU A 508 -1.29 17.69 -9.11
CA LEU A 508 -2.34 18.41 -9.81
C LEU A 508 -3.46 18.83 -8.85
N VAL A 509 -3.86 20.10 -8.98
CA VAL A 509 -5.08 20.61 -8.36
C VAL A 509 -6.25 20.23 -9.27
N ASN A 510 -7.20 19.44 -8.75
CA ASN A 510 -8.47 19.12 -9.43
C ASN A 510 -8.24 18.42 -10.79
N GLY A 511 -7.45 17.35 -10.78
CA GLY A 511 -7.19 16.48 -11.95
C GLY A 511 -8.33 15.52 -12.31
N ASP A 512 -9.27 15.28 -11.38
CA ASP A 512 -10.56 14.62 -11.64
C ASP A 512 -11.60 15.54 -12.31
N PHE A 513 -11.28 16.84 -12.41
CA PHE A 513 -12.12 17.92 -12.92
C PHE A 513 -13.47 18.08 -12.22
N SER A 514 -13.64 17.57 -11.00
CA SER A 514 -14.89 17.71 -10.24
C SER A 514 -15.14 19.16 -9.80
N ASP A 515 -14.08 19.97 -9.66
CA ASP A 515 -14.13 21.33 -9.14
C ASP A 515 -14.14 22.46 -10.22
N PRO A 516 -14.86 23.59 -9.99
CA PRO A 516 -15.85 23.78 -8.93
C PRO A 516 -16.97 22.75 -9.03
N LEU A 517 -17.40 22.27 -7.86
CA LEU A 517 -18.41 21.23 -7.67
C LEU A 517 -19.58 21.32 -8.66
N LEU A 518 -20.02 20.16 -9.12
CA LEU A 518 -21.22 20.01 -9.94
C LEU A 518 -22.41 20.67 -9.24
N ASP A 519 -23.03 21.63 -9.91
CA ASP A 519 -24.28 22.22 -9.46
C ASP A 519 -25.52 21.52 -10.06
N ASP A 520 -25.34 20.26 -10.48
CA ASP A 520 -26.31 19.37 -11.14
C ASP A 520 -27.18 18.55 -10.18
N ALA A 521 -28.47 18.89 -10.08
CA ALA A 521 -29.45 18.18 -9.27
C ALA A 521 -30.05 16.93 -9.96
N THR A 522 -29.75 16.64 -11.22
CA THR A 522 -30.50 15.65 -12.02
C THR A 522 -30.48 14.25 -11.39
N ARG A 523 -29.30 13.76 -10.98
CA ARG A 523 -29.18 12.48 -10.27
C ARG A 523 -29.87 12.50 -8.90
N LYS A 524 -29.76 13.61 -8.15
CA LYS A 524 -30.43 13.78 -6.85
C LYS A 524 -31.95 13.78 -6.94
N LEU A 525 -32.52 14.30 -8.02
CA LEU A 525 -33.98 14.45 -8.19
C LEU A 525 -34.65 13.27 -8.90
N PHE A 526 -33.93 12.60 -9.81
CA PHE A 526 -34.47 11.55 -10.67
C PHE A 526 -33.77 10.19 -10.55
N GLY A 527 -32.56 10.14 -9.97
CA GLY A 527 -31.76 8.91 -9.88
C GLY A 527 -31.03 8.51 -11.17
N VAL A 528 -30.95 9.44 -12.14
CA VAL A 528 -30.29 9.29 -13.44
C VAL A 528 -29.50 10.56 -13.78
N ASP A 529 -28.44 10.47 -14.57
CA ASP A 529 -27.64 11.65 -14.98
C ASP A 529 -28.21 12.35 -16.22
N ALA A 530 -28.89 11.60 -17.08
CA ALA A 530 -29.62 12.08 -18.24
C ALA A 530 -30.77 11.10 -18.53
N ALA A 531 -31.81 11.58 -19.21
CA ALA A 531 -32.91 10.74 -19.67
C ALA A 531 -33.65 11.41 -20.83
N ARG A 532 -33.77 10.71 -21.96
CA ARG A 532 -34.55 11.12 -23.13
C ARG A 532 -35.76 10.20 -23.27
N VAL A 533 -36.96 10.77 -23.33
CA VAL A 533 -38.21 10.04 -23.59
C VAL A 533 -38.94 10.73 -24.72
N GLU A 534 -39.13 10.00 -25.82
CA GLU A 534 -39.93 10.43 -26.97
C GLU A 534 -41.32 9.81 -26.88
N SER A 535 -42.35 10.55 -27.32
CA SER A 535 -43.67 9.97 -27.55
C SER A 535 -43.55 8.90 -28.64
N SER A 536 -43.82 7.63 -28.29
CA SER A 536 -43.74 6.53 -29.24
C SER A 536 -44.75 6.76 -30.37
N GLY A 537 -44.27 7.17 -31.54
CA GLY A 537 -45.06 7.46 -32.74
C GLY A 537 -45.66 6.23 -33.43
N GLY A 538 -46.11 5.24 -32.65
CA GLY A 538 -46.84 4.09 -33.16
C GLY A 538 -48.15 4.55 -33.80
N TYR A 539 -48.49 3.94 -34.94
CA TYR A 539 -49.65 4.27 -35.79
C TYR A 539 -51.04 4.16 -35.12
N SER A 540 -51.13 3.92 -33.81
CA SER A 540 -52.38 3.88 -33.05
C SER A 540 -52.86 5.29 -32.68
N THR A 541 -53.71 5.85 -33.52
CA THR A 541 -54.24 7.24 -33.45
C THR A 541 -55.12 7.56 -32.24
N TYR A 542 -55.17 6.71 -31.20
CA TYR A 542 -56.15 6.82 -30.11
C TYR A 542 -55.57 7.01 -28.70
N TYR A 543 -54.30 6.66 -28.44
CA TYR A 543 -53.70 6.82 -27.10
C TYR A 543 -52.19 7.13 -27.16
N THR A 544 -51.82 8.32 -27.62
CA THR A 544 -50.47 8.86 -27.36
C THR A 544 -50.35 9.24 -25.89
N GLN A 545 -49.72 8.37 -25.09
CA GLN A 545 -49.30 8.75 -23.73
C GLN A 545 -48.24 9.86 -23.82
N PRO A 546 -48.30 10.88 -22.95
CA PRO A 546 -47.28 11.93 -22.92
C PRO A 546 -45.91 11.34 -22.55
N PRO A 547 -44.81 11.85 -23.14
CA PRO A 547 -43.47 11.47 -22.70
C PRO A 547 -43.31 11.77 -21.21
N THR A 548 -42.86 10.75 -20.46
CA THR A 548 -42.82 10.76 -19.00
C THR A 548 -41.49 10.23 -18.50
N ILE A 549 -40.77 11.05 -17.73
CA ILE A 549 -39.55 10.64 -17.00
C ILE A 549 -39.95 10.42 -15.53
N ALA A 550 -39.85 9.17 -15.07
CA ALA A 550 -40.14 8.79 -13.69
C ALA A 550 -38.84 8.62 -12.90
N GLY A 551 -38.68 9.42 -11.84
CA GLY A 551 -37.55 9.34 -10.92
C GLY A 551 -37.67 8.19 -9.92
N THR A 552 -36.53 7.68 -9.47
CA THR A 552 -36.45 6.60 -8.48
C THR A 552 -36.32 7.10 -7.03
N ILE A 553 -35.96 8.36 -6.83
CA ILE A 553 -35.71 8.97 -5.52
C ILE A 553 -37.02 9.37 -4.84
N ASP A 554 -37.12 9.07 -3.53
CA ASP A 554 -38.20 9.54 -2.66
C ASP A 554 -37.86 10.95 -2.13
N LEU A 555 -38.66 11.94 -2.54
CA LEU A 555 -38.47 13.34 -2.14
C LEU A 555 -39.41 13.78 -0.99
N SER A 556 -40.18 12.86 -0.40
CA SER A 556 -41.19 13.16 0.64
C SER A 556 -40.63 13.77 1.93
N ARG A 557 -39.32 13.61 2.20
CA ARG A 557 -38.64 14.15 3.39
C ARG A 557 -37.95 15.51 3.15
N GLY A 558 -37.97 15.98 1.89
CA GLY A 558 -37.15 17.07 1.38
C GLY A 558 -35.71 16.62 1.07
N ILE A 559 -35.01 17.42 0.25
CA ILE A 559 -33.68 17.09 -0.27
C ILE A 559 -32.72 18.30 -0.18
N ASN A 560 -31.44 18.02 0.06
CA ASN A 560 -30.40 19.04 0.16
C ASN A 560 -29.87 19.41 -1.24
N LEU A 561 -30.33 20.57 -1.73
CA LEU A 561 -29.92 21.24 -2.96
C LEU A 561 -29.11 22.52 -2.65
N SER A 562 -28.29 22.52 -1.58
CA SER A 562 -27.40 23.67 -1.27
C SER A 562 -26.24 23.83 -2.26
N VAL A 563 -25.94 22.79 -3.06
CA VAL A 563 -24.82 22.76 -4.03
C VAL A 563 -25.35 22.32 -5.40
N GLU A 564 -25.68 21.04 -5.53
CA GLU A 564 -26.38 20.45 -6.67
C GLU A 564 -27.83 20.94 -6.69
N ARG A 565 -28.13 21.99 -7.47
CA ARG A 565 -29.45 22.63 -7.49
C ARG A 565 -30.04 22.89 -8.86
N PHE A 566 -29.26 22.86 -9.91
CA PHE A 566 -29.74 23.09 -11.27
C PHE A 566 -30.03 21.77 -12.00
N ILE A 567 -31.11 21.71 -12.77
CA ILE A 567 -31.25 20.71 -13.83
C ILE A 567 -31.18 21.38 -15.20
N VAL A 568 -30.86 20.61 -16.24
CA VAL A 568 -30.92 21.04 -17.64
C VAL A 568 -32.00 20.21 -18.34
N LEU A 569 -33.05 20.88 -18.82
CA LEU A 569 -34.22 20.26 -19.45
C LEU A 569 -34.39 20.79 -20.88
N ALA A 570 -34.52 19.91 -21.87
CA ALA A 570 -34.94 20.24 -23.22
C ALA A 570 -36.30 19.60 -23.53
N LEU A 571 -37.09 20.30 -24.35
CA LEU A 571 -38.44 19.90 -24.77
C LEU A 571 -38.55 20.01 -26.28
N ASP A 572 -39.04 18.96 -26.94
CA ASP A 572 -39.34 18.91 -28.38
C ASP A 572 -38.14 19.30 -29.28
N ASN A 573 -36.93 18.88 -28.88
CA ASN A 573 -35.62 19.29 -29.44
C ASN A 573 -35.34 20.81 -29.40
N GLY A 574 -36.11 21.56 -28.60
CA GLY A 574 -35.91 22.98 -28.35
C GLY A 574 -34.71 23.29 -27.45
N LYS A 575 -34.39 24.58 -27.32
CA LYS A 575 -33.21 25.06 -26.59
C LYS A 575 -33.22 24.57 -25.12
N PRO A 576 -32.11 24.01 -24.60
CA PRO A 576 -32.00 23.59 -23.21
C PRO A 576 -32.27 24.72 -22.20
N ILE A 577 -33.08 24.41 -21.19
CA ILE A 577 -33.46 25.30 -20.08
C ILE A 577 -32.68 24.89 -18.83
N ARG A 578 -31.93 25.82 -18.24
CA ARG A 578 -31.28 25.62 -16.94
C ARG A 578 -32.18 26.12 -15.81
N ILE A 579 -32.58 25.24 -14.91
CA ILE A 579 -33.64 25.46 -13.92
C ILE A 579 -33.03 25.34 -12.52
N ASP A 580 -33.08 26.40 -11.70
CA ASP A 580 -32.72 26.32 -10.28
C ASP A 580 -33.87 25.68 -9.51
N CYS A 581 -33.66 24.48 -8.99
CA CYS A 581 -34.62 23.70 -8.24
C CYS A 581 -34.52 23.90 -6.72
N ALA A 582 -33.56 24.69 -6.21
CA ALA A 582 -33.46 24.93 -4.77
C ALA A 582 -34.67 25.70 -4.23
N GLY A 583 -35.18 25.23 -3.08
CA GLY A 583 -36.26 25.88 -2.35
C GLY A 583 -35.79 27.07 -1.53
N GLN A 584 -36.70 27.64 -0.73
CA GLN A 584 -36.39 28.75 0.18
C GLN A 584 -35.33 28.35 1.23
N ILE A 585 -35.27 27.07 1.59
CA ILE A 585 -34.25 26.47 2.45
C ILE A 585 -33.53 25.40 1.62
N PRO A 586 -32.42 25.72 0.92
CA PRO A 586 -31.76 24.80 -0.01
C PRO A 586 -31.39 23.45 0.62
N SER A 587 -31.00 23.44 1.90
CA SER A 587 -30.64 22.22 2.66
C SER A 587 -31.81 21.26 2.89
N ARG A 588 -33.06 21.69 2.69
CA ARG A 588 -34.28 20.90 2.89
C ARG A 588 -35.38 21.30 1.90
N THR A 589 -35.04 21.36 0.62
CA THR A 589 -35.95 21.70 -0.47
C THR A 589 -37.07 20.67 -0.59
N GLN A 590 -38.32 21.11 -0.74
CA GLN A 590 -39.51 20.25 -0.86
C GLN A 590 -39.88 19.92 -2.32
N LEU A 591 -40.56 18.79 -2.54
CA LEU A 591 -41.05 18.36 -3.86
C LEU A 591 -41.93 19.42 -4.55
N SER A 592 -42.74 20.17 -3.78
CA SER A 592 -43.59 21.25 -4.27
C SER A 592 -42.78 22.45 -4.79
N GLU A 593 -41.67 22.80 -4.13
CA GLU A 593 -40.77 23.88 -4.55
C GLU A 593 -40.06 23.52 -5.86
N ILE A 594 -39.52 22.29 -5.96
CA ILE A 594 -38.89 21.76 -7.18
C ILE A 594 -39.89 21.76 -8.34
N THR A 595 -41.12 21.33 -8.08
CA THR A 595 -42.23 21.33 -9.04
C THR A 595 -42.59 22.73 -9.51
N GLN A 596 -42.67 23.69 -8.59
CA GLN A 596 -42.95 25.08 -8.90
C GLN A 596 -41.82 25.71 -9.73
N ALA A 597 -40.56 25.40 -9.44
CA ALA A 597 -39.40 25.88 -10.18
C ALA A 597 -39.42 25.39 -11.64
N ILE A 598 -39.59 24.09 -11.86
CA ILE A 598 -39.65 23.48 -13.21
C ILE A 598 -40.82 24.05 -14.02
N ASN A 599 -42.03 24.05 -13.44
CA ASN A 599 -43.22 24.57 -14.12
C ASN A 599 -43.16 26.08 -14.38
N THR A 600 -42.41 26.84 -13.59
CA THR A 600 -42.17 28.27 -13.82
C THR A 600 -41.16 28.50 -14.95
N ALA A 601 -40.09 27.71 -14.99
CA ALA A 601 -39.05 27.84 -16.01
C ALA A 601 -39.56 27.47 -17.41
N VAL A 602 -40.30 26.37 -17.56
CA VAL A 602 -40.84 25.95 -18.87
C VAL A 602 -41.84 26.97 -19.42
N ARG A 603 -42.78 27.46 -18.60
CA ARG A 603 -43.79 28.45 -19.03
C ARG A 603 -43.20 29.81 -19.45
N ARG A 604 -41.96 30.12 -19.06
CA ARG A 604 -41.24 31.32 -19.54
C ARG A 604 -40.68 31.15 -20.95
N GLN A 605 -40.40 29.91 -21.38
CA GLN A 605 -39.78 29.63 -22.66
C GLN A 605 -40.80 29.29 -23.75
N ASP A 606 -41.89 28.62 -23.41
CA ASP A 606 -43.02 28.39 -24.30
C ASP A 606 -44.34 28.65 -23.57
N ALA A 607 -45.08 29.65 -24.04
CA ALA A 607 -46.37 30.03 -23.47
C ALA A 607 -47.50 29.04 -23.80
N ALA A 608 -47.29 28.11 -24.74
CA ALA A 608 -48.28 27.12 -25.18
C ALA A 608 -48.09 25.72 -24.53
N SER A 609 -47.00 25.48 -23.80
CA SER A 609 -46.67 24.15 -23.25
C SER A 609 -46.87 24.07 -21.73
N ALA A 610 -47.53 22.99 -21.28
CA ALA A 610 -47.88 22.77 -19.88
C ALA A 610 -47.28 21.47 -19.34
N VAL A 611 -46.24 21.60 -18.51
CA VAL A 611 -45.67 20.47 -17.77
C VAL A 611 -46.57 20.17 -16.56
N GLN A 612 -46.85 18.88 -16.34
CA GLN A 612 -47.56 18.39 -15.16
C GLN A 612 -46.68 17.37 -14.45
N LEU A 613 -46.14 17.80 -13.31
CA LEU A 613 -45.60 16.92 -12.28
C LEU A 613 -46.78 16.49 -11.39
N SER A 614 -46.93 15.19 -11.17
CA SER A 614 -47.93 14.65 -10.24
C SER A 614 -47.38 14.59 -8.81
N GLU A 615 -48.26 14.40 -7.81
CA GLU A 615 -47.91 14.39 -6.38
C GLU A 615 -47.72 13.00 -5.70
N PRO A 616 -47.41 11.86 -6.37
CA PRO A 616 -46.94 10.69 -5.61
C PRO A 616 -45.56 10.99 -4.99
N PRO A 617 -45.08 10.19 -4.01
CA PRO A 617 -43.79 10.41 -3.33
C PRO A 617 -42.54 10.30 -4.23
N ARG A 618 -42.70 10.16 -5.55
CA ARG A 618 -41.63 10.10 -6.55
C ARG A 618 -41.88 11.14 -7.63
N THR A 619 -40.81 11.81 -8.07
CA THR A 619 -40.86 12.81 -9.14
C THR A 619 -41.27 12.15 -10.47
N VAL A 620 -42.43 12.50 -11.04
CA VAL A 620 -42.86 12.00 -12.36
C VAL A 620 -43.08 13.19 -13.30
N LEU A 621 -42.06 13.51 -14.09
CA LEU A 621 -42.06 14.61 -15.05
C LEU A 621 -42.83 14.18 -16.31
N SER A 622 -44.08 14.64 -16.46
CA SER A 622 -44.89 14.39 -17.66
C SER A 622 -45.14 15.70 -18.41
N VAL A 623 -44.91 15.71 -19.72
CA VAL A 623 -45.11 16.92 -20.55
C VAL A 623 -46.35 16.79 -21.41
N ARG A 624 -47.27 17.76 -21.29
CA ARG A 624 -48.48 17.85 -22.11
C ARG A 624 -48.39 19.09 -23.00
N SER A 625 -48.42 18.90 -24.31
CA SER A 625 -48.60 19.99 -25.27
C SER A 625 -49.95 20.67 -24.99
N GLY A 626 -49.96 21.96 -24.63
CA GLY A 626 -51.16 22.69 -24.20
C GLY A 626 -52.12 23.07 -25.32
N GLY A 627 -52.04 22.40 -26.47
CA GLY A 627 -52.91 22.63 -27.62
C GLY A 627 -54.36 22.28 -27.31
N ALA A 628 -55.19 23.30 -27.09
CA ALA A 628 -56.63 23.16 -27.24
C ALA A 628 -56.93 22.78 -28.70
N TRP A 629 -57.38 21.55 -28.93
CA TRP A 629 -57.70 21.00 -30.26
C TRP A 629 -58.94 21.69 -30.86
N GLN A 630 -58.82 22.95 -31.27
CA GLN A 630 -59.77 23.56 -32.20
C GLN A 630 -59.45 23.06 -33.61
N SER A 631 -60.40 22.29 -34.15
CA SER A 631 -60.29 21.61 -35.43
C SER A 631 -60.20 22.58 -36.62
N GLN A 632 -59.02 22.70 -37.26
CA GLN A 632 -58.94 23.05 -38.68
C GLN A 632 -57.58 22.69 -39.34
N SER A 633 -57.55 21.51 -39.96
CA SER A 633 -57.00 21.27 -41.29
C SER A 633 -55.72 22.01 -41.75
N ARG A 634 -54.56 21.37 -41.59
CA ARG A 634 -53.79 20.76 -42.71
C ARG A 634 -52.62 19.93 -42.19
N LEU A 635 -52.38 18.78 -42.83
CA LEU A 635 -51.42 17.78 -42.41
C LEU A 635 -49.97 18.23 -42.68
N SER A 636 -49.28 18.69 -41.63
CA SER A 636 -47.88 18.33 -41.42
C SER A 636 -47.85 17.26 -40.33
N PRO A 637 -47.04 16.21 -40.41
CA PRO A 637 -46.90 15.27 -39.30
C PRO A 637 -46.41 16.05 -38.08
N SER A 638 -47.18 16.01 -36.99
CA SER A 638 -46.77 16.60 -35.72
C SER A 638 -45.45 15.94 -35.31
N GLN A 639 -44.39 16.74 -35.14
CA GLN A 639 -43.12 16.22 -34.64
C GLN A 639 -43.36 15.50 -33.30
N PRO A 640 -42.70 14.36 -33.04
CA PRO A 640 -42.88 13.63 -31.80
C PRO A 640 -42.49 14.54 -30.63
N THR A 641 -43.33 14.60 -29.61
CA THR A 641 -42.97 15.34 -28.40
C THR A 641 -41.90 14.57 -27.65
N SER A 642 -40.88 15.28 -27.19
CA SER A 642 -39.70 14.69 -26.54
C SER A 642 -39.33 15.47 -25.29
N VAL A 643 -38.95 14.74 -24.25
CA VAL A 643 -38.51 15.33 -22.98
C VAL A 643 -37.13 14.77 -22.70
N GLU A 644 -36.16 15.67 -22.53
CA GLU A 644 -34.77 15.30 -22.34
C GLU A 644 -34.16 16.03 -21.14
N LEU A 645 -33.83 15.27 -20.09
CA LEU A 645 -32.91 15.71 -19.06
C LEU A 645 -31.49 15.53 -19.63
N LEU A 646 -30.81 16.64 -19.86
CA LEU A 646 -29.46 16.67 -20.43
C LEU A 646 -28.40 16.59 -19.32
N PRO A 647 -27.25 15.96 -19.57
CA PRO A 647 -26.15 15.98 -18.62
C PRO A 647 -25.68 17.40 -18.37
N TRP A 648 -25.19 17.65 -17.15
CA TRP A 648 -24.55 18.91 -16.82
C TRP A 648 -23.33 19.16 -17.69
N CYS A 649 -23.18 20.41 -18.13
CA CYS A 649 -21.94 20.89 -18.72
C CYS A 649 -21.72 22.39 -18.51
N SER A 650 -20.47 22.80 -18.69
CA SER A 650 -19.98 24.14 -18.35
C SER A 650 -18.77 24.50 -19.19
N THR A 651 -18.69 25.76 -19.64
CA THR A 651 -17.51 26.32 -20.30
C THR A 651 -16.52 26.98 -19.32
N LYS A 652 -16.78 26.88 -18.01
CA LYS A 652 -15.82 27.31 -16.99
C LYS A 652 -14.65 26.31 -16.93
N LEU A 653 -13.43 26.84 -16.94
CA LEU A 653 -12.22 26.05 -16.69
C LEU A 653 -12.32 25.34 -15.31
N PRO A 654 -11.75 24.13 -15.17
CA PRO A 654 -11.60 23.50 -13.86
C PRO A 654 -10.75 24.37 -12.92
N THR A 655 -11.03 24.36 -11.63
CA THR A 655 -10.24 25.10 -10.62
C THR A 655 -8.75 24.77 -10.75
N GLY A 656 -7.90 25.78 -10.81
CA GLY A 656 -6.44 25.63 -10.94
C GLY A 656 -5.92 25.42 -12.37
N TRP A 657 -6.79 25.23 -13.37
CA TRP A 657 -6.39 25.02 -14.76
C TRP A 657 -6.53 26.29 -15.62
N GLN A 658 -5.66 26.42 -16.61
CA GLN A 658 -5.66 27.46 -17.64
C GLN A 658 -5.98 26.82 -19.00
N GLY A 659 -6.52 27.57 -19.96
CA GLY A 659 -6.82 27.02 -21.29
C GLY A 659 -7.40 28.00 -22.29
N THR A 660 -7.53 27.57 -23.55
CA THR A 660 -8.07 28.40 -24.63
C THR A 660 -9.56 28.69 -24.36
N ALA A 661 -9.90 29.96 -24.14
CA ALA A 661 -11.27 30.37 -23.85
C ALA A 661 -12.25 29.90 -24.95
N GLY A 662 -13.41 29.38 -24.54
CA GLY A 662 -14.43 28.84 -25.46
C GLY A 662 -14.10 27.49 -26.11
N HIS A 663 -12.92 26.92 -25.87
CA HIS A 663 -12.49 25.62 -26.42
C HIS A 663 -12.35 24.52 -25.37
N VAL A 664 -12.59 24.86 -24.09
CA VAL A 664 -12.53 23.94 -22.95
C VAL A 664 -13.94 23.80 -22.37
N HIS A 665 -14.39 22.55 -22.25
CA HIS A 665 -15.80 22.20 -22.03
C HIS A 665 -15.88 21.10 -20.98
N ARG A 666 -16.31 21.41 -19.75
CA ARG A 666 -16.57 20.39 -18.72
C ARG A 666 -17.94 19.76 -18.95
N MET A 667 -18.08 18.45 -18.81
CA MET A 667 -19.39 17.77 -18.74
C MET A 667 -19.37 16.54 -17.84
N LYS A 668 -20.54 16.09 -17.40
CA LYS A 668 -20.71 14.88 -16.59
C LYS A 668 -21.02 13.68 -17.49
N LEU A 669 -20.34 12.54 -17.28
CA LEU A 669 -20.66 11.31 -17.99
C LEU A 669 -22.02 10.74 -17.57
N THR A 670 -22.75 10.20 -18.55
CA THR A 670 -24.07 9.57 -18.38
C THR A 670 -24.00 8.05 -18.17
N ASP A 671 -22.79 7.52 -17.94
CA ASP A 671 -22.47 6.10 -17.75
C ASP A 671 -22.81 5.56 -16.34
N GLY A 672 -23.48 6.35 -15.50
CA GLY A 672 -23.77 6.01 -14.11
C GLY A 672 -22.59 6.21 -13.15
N THR A 673 -21.38 6.55 -13.62
CA THR A 673 -20.23 6.83 -12.75
C THR A 673 -20.31 8.22 -12.14
N GLY A 674 -20.92 9.18 -12.84
CA GLY A 674 -21.01 10.58 -12.43
C GLY A 674 -19.68 11.34 -12.55
N ARG A 675 -18.66 10.74 -13.18
CA ARG A 675 -17.36 11.38 -13.46
C ARG A 675 -17.53 12.66 -14.27
N VAL A 676 -16.69 13.65 -13.99
CA VAL A 676 -16.57 14.85 -14.82
C VAL A 676 -15.44 14.66 -15.81
N ILE A 677 -15.67 15.12 -17.03
CA ILE A 677 -14.70 15.09 -18.12
C ILE A 677 -14.48 16.51 -18.64
N VAL A 678 -13.30 16.77 -19.19
CA VAL A 678 -12.97 18.00 -19.92
C VAL A 678 -12.77 17.68 -21.39
N VAL A 679 -13.60 18.25 -22.26
CA VAL A 679 -13.48 18.20 -23.71
C VAL A 679 -12.74 19.44 -24.21
N LEU A 680 -11.65 19.21 -24.95
CA LEU A 680 -10.86 20.20 -25.67
C LEU A 680 -11.23 20.12 -27.14
N ALA A 681 -12.09 21.02 -27.60
CA ALA A 681 -12.62 21.00 -28.97
C ALA A 681 -12.89 22.43 -29.45
N SER A 682 -12.87 22.65 -30.78
CA SER A 682 -13.36 23.91 -31.33
C SER A 682 -14.89 24.00 -31.21
N PRO A 683 -15.46 25.21 -31.02
CA PRO A 683 -16.91 25.41 -31.08
C PRO A 683 -17.54 24.87 -32.37
N THR A 684 -16.79 24.90 -33.48
CA THR A 684 -17.24 24.40 -34.79
C THR A 684 -17.47 22.89 -34.78
N LEU A 685 -16.62 22.11 -34.12
CA LEU A 685 -16.76 20.66 -34.01
C LEU A 685 -17.98 20.24 -33.16
N LEU A 686 -18.28 21.01 -32.11
CA LEU A 686 -19.45 20.77 -31.26
C LEU A 686 -20.78 21.13 -31.94
N ASN A 687 -20.76 21.89 -33.03
CA ASN A 687 -21.94 22.32 -33.77
C ASN A 687 -22.33 21.38 -34.93
N THR A 688 -21.56 20.34 -35.25
CA THR A 688 -21.87 19.44 -36.38
C THR A 688 -22.92 18.40 -35.97
N SER A 689 -24.20 18.74 -36.11
CA SER A 689 -25.35 17.84 -35.89
C SER A 689 -25.38 16.59 -36.77
N ASP A 690 -24.62 16.60 -37.87
CA ASP A 690 -24.81 15.68 -39.00
C ASP A 690 -23.91 14.43 -38.91
N ALA A 691 -23.36 14.13 -37.74
CA ALA A 691 -22.59 12.92 -37.48
C ALA A 691 -23.49 11.82 -36.88
N PRO A 692 -24.03 10.87 -37.67
CA PRO A 692 -25.10 9.96 -37.25
C PRO A 692 -24.72 8.96 -36.15
N ASN A 693 -23.43 8.88 -35.79
CA ASN A 693 -22.88 7.99 -34.77
C ASN A 693 -22.16 8.74 -33.63
N GLN A 694 -22.36 10.06 -33.47
CA GLN A 694 -21.77 10.74 -32.31
C GLN A 694 -22.39 10.21 -30.99
N PRO A 695 -21.58 9.98 -29.95
CA PRO A 695 -22.12 9.62 -28.65
C PRO A 695 -23.01 10.76 -28.13
N THR A 696 -24.06 10.39 -27.40
CA THR A 696 -25.15 11.29 -26.99
C THR A 696 -24.82 12.45 -26.03
N PRO A 697 -23.68 12.59 -25.31
CA PRO A 697 -23.57 13.66 -24.31
C PRO A 697 -23.19 15.05 -24.86
N LEU A 698 -22.90 15.23 -26.16
CA LEU A 698 -22.47 16.53 -26.71
C LEU A 698 -23.59 17.59 -26.84
N PHE A 699 -24.87 17.20 -26.78
CA PHE A 699 -26.02 18.09 -27.03
C PHE A 699 -26.27 19.20 -25.99
N CYS A 700 -25.55 19.20 -24.87
CA CYS A 700 -25.77 20.17 -23.79
C CYS A 700 -25.19 21.58 -24.11
N PHE A 701 -24.27 21.69 -25.08
CA PHE A 701 -23.71 22.99 -25.48
C PHE A 701 -24.66 23.71 -26.45
N PRO A 702 -25.03 24.98 -26.18
CA PRO A 702 -25.91 25.72 -27.06
C PRO A 702 -25.21 26.00 -28.39
N THR A 703 -25.88 25.66 -29.50
CA THR A 703 -25.40 25.95 -30.85
C THR A 703 -25.12 27.44 -30.99
N GLN A 704 -23.84 27.80 -31.16
CA GLN A 704 -23.48 29.20 -31.39
C GLN A 704 -23.85 29.59 -32.82
N PRO A 705 -24.55 30.72 -33.03
CA PRO A 705 -24.85 31.18 -34.37
C PRO A 705 -23.54 31.43 -35.13
N GLN A 706 -23.39 30.82 -36.31
CA GLN A 706 -22.21 31.00 -37.16
C GLN A 706 -22.13 32.46 -37.62
N THR A 707 -21.34 33.28 -36.92
CA THR A 707 -20.99 34.62 -37.37
C THR A 707 -19.92 34.47 -38.45
N GLY A 708 -20.20 34.97 -39.66
CA GLY A 708 -19.44 34.66 -40.89
C GLY A 708 -18.02 35.22 -41.01
N ASN A 709 -17.34 35.49 -39.89
CA ASN A 709 -15.95 35.92 -39.89
C ASN A 709 -15.03 34.71 -39.65
N THR A 710 -14.10 34.48 -40.57
CA THR A 710 -13.05 33.48 -40.48
C THR A 710 -12.02 33.86 -39.41
N THR A 711 -12.37 33.68 -38.14
CA THR A 711 -11.45 33.79 -37.01
C THR A 711 -10.34 32.74 -37.10
N SER A 712 -9.17 33.09 -36.58
CA SER A 712 -7.97 32.24 -36.63
C SER A 712 -8.22 30.87 -36.00
N ILE A 713 -7.89 29.82 -36.74
CA ILE A 713 -8.00 28.41 -36.35
C ILE A 713 -7.00 28.14 -35.22
N GLN A 714 -7.45 28.30 -33.97
CA GLN A 714 -6.61 28.13 -32.77
C GLN A 714 -6.78 26.72 -32.18
N ALA A 715 -5.68 26.14 -31.70
CA ALA A 715 -5.72 24.87 -30.97
C ALA A 715 -6.45 25.01 -29.63
N ALA A 716 -7.22 24.00 -29.27
CA ALA A 716 -7.78 23.87 -27.93
C ALA A 716 -6.66 23.42 -26.99
N THR A 717 -6.32 24.20 -25.97
CA THR A 717 -5.31 23.84 -24.98
C THR A 717 -5.85 23.90 -23.57
N LEU A 718 -5.35 23.02 -22.71
CA LEU A 718 -5.60 22.98 -21.27
C LEU A 718 -4.25 22.76 -20.57
N SER A 719 -3.95 23.53 -19.54
CA SER A 719 -2.66 23.46 -18.85
C SER A 719 -2.72 23.78 -17.36
N GLN A 720 -1.84 23.18 -16.57
CA GLN A 720 -1.67 23.52 -15.16
C GLN A 720 -0.18 23.51 -14.79
N ARG A 721 0.24 24.60 -14.13
CA ARG A 721 1.60 24.74 -13.59
C ARG A 721 1.63 24.35 -12.12
N ILE A 722 2.57 23.47 -11.79
CA ILE A 722 2.77 22.86 -10.48
C ILE A 722 4.24 23.01 -10.06
N ASN A 723 4.53 22.87 -8.76
CA ASN A 723 5.91 22.77 -8.27
C ASN A 723 6.40 21.32 -8.41
N CYS A 724 7.70 21.12 -8.63
CA CYS A 724 8.32 19.79 -8.68
C CYS A 724 9.72 19.81 -8.05
N THR A 725 10.26 18.63 -7.73
CA THR A 725 11.64 18.47 -7.26
C THR A 725 12.54 17.98 -8.38
N ALA A 726 13.66 18.67 -8.58
CA ALA A 726 14.71 18.28 -9.52
C ALA A 726 15.21 16.83 -9.30
N GLY A 727 15.39 16.08 -10.39
CA GLY A 727 15.88 14.70 -10.37
C GLY A 727 14.86 13.65 -9.94
N CYS A 728 13.65 14.03 -9.53
CA CYS A 728 12.58 13.10 -9.20
C CYS A 728 11.86 12.61 -10.46
N THR A 729 11.42 11.36 -10.43
CA THR A 729 10.61 10.74 -11.49
C THR A 729 9.13 10.87 -11.12
N TYR A 730 8.31 11.10 -12.13
CA TYR A 730 6.88 11.36 -12.01
C TYR A 730 6.09 10.49 -12.97
N LEU A 731 4.92 10.05 -12.55
CA LEU A 731 3.96 9.33 -13.36
C LEU A 731 2.82 10.28 -13.76
N LEU A 732 2.75 10.62 -15.04
CA LEU A 732 1.56 11.22 -15.64
C LEU A 732 0.61 10.08 -16.04
N GLN A 733 -0.60 10.07 -15.49
CA GLN A 733 -1.68 9.20 -15.94
C GLN A 733 -2.88 10.05 -16.33
N PHE A 734 -3.62 9.66 -17.37
CA PHE A 734 -4.91 10.26 -17.69
C PHE A 734 -5.81 9.31 -18.48
N ALA A 735 -7.10 9.36 -18.20
CA ALA A 735 -8.13 8.71 -18.99
C ALA A 735 -8.58 9.65 -20.12
N PHE A 736 -8.66 9.16 -21.36
CA PHE A 736 -8.96 9.97 -22.53
C PHE A 736 -9.84 9.29 -23.57
N GLY A 737 -10.26 10.09 -24.54
CA GLY A 737 -10.57 9.63 -25.88
C GLY A 737 -10.67 10.78 -26.88
N VAL A 738 -10.89 10.46 -28.15
CA VAL A 738 -10.72 11.42 -29.24
C VAL A 738 -11.96 11.45 -30.13
N ILE A 739 -12.49 12.66 -30.35
CA ILE A 739 -13.55 12.98 -31.29
C ILE A 739 -12.86 13.31 -32.62
N THR A 740 -12.91 12.38 -33.57
CA THR A 740 -12.22 12.51 -34.85
C THR A 740 -12.99 13.41 -35.80
N GLY A 741 -12.41 14.56 -36.17
CA GLY A 741 -12.77 15.25 -37.41
C GLY A 741 -11.85 14.84 -38.57
N SER A 742 -11.89 15.58 -39.67
CA SER A 742 -11.17 15.26 -40.92
C SER A 742 -9.66 15.55 -40.91
N SER A 743 -9.09 15.99 -39.79
CA SER A 743 -7.66 16.35 -39.68
C SER A 743 -6.76 15.18 -39.31
N THR A 744 -5.55 15.16 -39.88
CA THR A 744 -4.49 14.20 -39.59
C THR A 744 -3.67 14.50 -38.32
N SER A 745 -3.93 15.61 -37.63
CA SER A 745 -3.19 16.06 -36.45
C SER A 745 -3.78 15.48 -35.16
N SER A 746 -3.13 14.44 -34.63
CA SER A 746 -3.45 13.84 -33.32
C SER A 746 -3.36 14.87 -32.18
N PRO A 747 -4.21 14.77 -31.14
CA PRO A 747 -4.00 15.52 -29.91
C PRO A 747 -2.70 15.09 -29.23
N ARG A 748 -2.15 15.93 -28.35
CA ARG A 748 -0.86 15.70 -27.69
C ARG A 748 -0.92 16.06 -26.21
N TRP A 749 -0.07 15.42 -25.42
CA TRP A 749 0.24 15.82 -24.05
C TRP A 749 1.71 16.25 -23.99
N GLU A 750 2.00 17.26 -23.17
CA GLU A 750 3.34 17.83 -22.98
C GLU A 750 3.55 18.20 -21.50
N ILE A 751 4.78 18.13 -21.02
CA ILE A 751 5.22 18.55 -19.69
C ILE A 751 6.42 19.44 -19.89
N VAL A 752 6.24 20.74 -19.68
CA VAL A 752 7.30 21.74 -19.82
C VAL A 752 7.95 21.95 -18.45
N TRP A 753 9.19 21.50 -18.30
CA TRP A 753 9.97 21.67 -17.08
C TRP A 753 10.56 23.07 -17.01
N LEU A 754 10.33 23.75 -15.88
CA LEU A 754 10.73 25.14 -15.66
C LEU A 754 11.68 25.26 -14.47
N ASN A 755 12.66 26.16 -14.59
CA ASN A 755 13.53 26.55 -13.48
C ASN A 755 12.84 27.56 -12.53
N ALA A 756 13.54 27.97 -11.47
CA ALA A 756 13.03 28.92 -10.47
C ALA A 756 12.72 30.35 -11.01
N LYS A 757 13.13 30.67 -12.24
CA LYS A 757 12.80 31.93 -12.94
C LYS A 757 11.61 31.76 -13.91
N GLY A 758 11.17 30.53 -14.16
CA GLY A 758 10.18 30.20 -15.18
C GLY A 758 10.75 29.99 -16.59
N ASP A 759 12.08 29.87 -16.76
CA ASP A 759 12.68 29.52 -18.05
C ASP A 759 12.48 28.02 -18.33
N GLU A 760 12.18 27.67 -19.58
CA GLU A 760 12.08 26.29 -20.05
C GLU A 760 13.44 25.58 -20.05
N LEU A 761 13.48 24.38 -19.45
CA LEU A 761 14.66 23.52 -19.37
C LEU A 761 14.60 22.35 -20.35
N GLN A 762 13.42 21.72 -20.43
CA GLN A 762 13.13 20.52 -21.20
C GLN A 762 11.61 20.43 -21.37
N THR A 763 11.15 19.90 -22.50
CA THR A 763 9.75 19.53 -22.72
C THR A 763 9.69 18.04 -23.05
N ASP A 764 9.02 17.27 -22.20
CA ASP A 764 8.65 15.88 -22.47
C ASP A 764 7.23 15.84 -23.03
N GLY A 765 6.90 14.91 -23.92
CA GLY A 765 5.55 14.84 -24.47
C GLY A 765 5.44 13.92 -25.68
N ASP A 766 4.23 13.49 -25.98
CA ASP A 766 3.95 12.65 -27.16
C ASP A 766 2.57 12.96 -27.77
N ALA A 767 2.38 12.51 -29.01
CA ALA A 767 1.06 12.41 -29.61
C ALA A 767 0.25 11.31 -28.93
N ILE A 768 -1.01 11.60 -28.63
CA ILE A 768 -1.99 10.62 -28.17
C ILE A 768 -2.39 9.79 -29.39
N ALA A 769 -2.06 8.50 -29.38
CA ALA A 769 -2.34 7.59 -30.49
C ALA A 769 -3.85 7.45 -30.72
N ILE A 770 -4.33 7.80 -31.92
CA ILE A 770 -5.71 7.59 -32.34
C ILE A 770 -5.77 6.30 -33.15
N THR A 771 -6.01 5.18 -32.47
CA THR A 771 -6.07 3.89 -33.14
C THR A 771 -7.33 3.77 -34.00
N ALA A 772 -7.24 3.06 -35.14
CA ALA A 772 -8.41 2.73 -35.97
C ALA A 772 -9.40 1.75 -35.29
N ARG A 773 -9.03 1.23 -34.11
CA ARG A 773 -9.87 0.45 -33.20
C ARG A 773 -10.69 1.38 -32.28
N LEU A 774 -10.11 2.50 -31.81
CA LEU A 774 -10.84 3.54 -31.05
C LEU A 774 -12.00 4.16 -31.85
N GLN A 775 -11.90 4.17 -33.18
CA GLN A 775 -12.96 4.64 -34.07
C GLN A 775 -14.12 3.63 -34.24
N ARG A 776 -13.98 2.39 -33.76
CA ARG A 776 -14.96 1.30 -33.93
C ARG A 776 -15.48 0.70 -32.63
N GLU A 777 -14.73 0.79 -31.52
CA GLU A 777 -15.17 0.28 -30.22
C GLU A 777 -15.88 1.35 -29.41
N GLU A 778 -17.15 1.11 -29.08
CA GLU A 778 -18.08 2.07 -28.45
C GLU A 778 -17.79 2.37 -26.96
N ARG A 779 -16.64 1.96 -26.40
CA ARG A 779 -16.41 1.99 -24.94
C ARG A 779 -15.11 2.66 -24.48
N PRO A 780 -15.00 3.99 -24.66
CA PRO A 780 -14.14 4.84 -23.83
C PRO A 780 -14.35 4.66 -22.30
N PRO A 781 -13.40 5.08 -21.43
CA PRO A 781 -12.10 5.71 -21.73
C PRO A 781 -10.94 4.73 -21.95
N TRP A 782 -9.96 5.17 -22.74
CA TRP A 782 -8.62 4.60 -22.77
C TRP A 782 -7.73 5.31 -21.73
N VAL A 783 -6.67 4.66 -21.27
CA VAL A 783 -5.74 5.24 -20.28
C VAL A 783 -4.38 5.42 -20.91
N GLN A 784 -3.87 6.65 -20.91
CA GLN A 784 -2.47 6.92 -21.19
C GLN A 784 -1.70 6.92 -19.87
N THR A 785 -0.48 6.41 -19.90
CA THR A 785 0.50 6.57 -18.83
C THR A 785 1.83 6.98 -19.44
N ALA A 786 2.55 7.87 -18.78
CA ALA A 786 3.87 8.33 -19.18
C ALA A 786 4.72 8.61 -17.93
N LYS A 787 5.96 8.16 -17.96
CA LYS A 787 6.91 8.31 -16.86
C LYS A 787 8.02 9.26 -17.30
N VAL A 788 8.24 10.31 -16.53
CA VAL A 788 9.15 11.42 -16.88
C VAL A 788 10.00 11.80 -15.68
N THR A 789 11.23 12.28 -15.91
CA THR A 789 12.15 12.65 -14.82
C THR A 789 12.51 14.12 -14.90
N ALA A 790 12.26 14.85 -13.81
CA ALA A 790 12.50 16.28 -13.72
C ALA A 790 14.01 16.59 -13.90
N PRO A 791 14.40 17.53 -14.77
CA PRO A 791 15.78 17.99 -14.89
C PRO A 791 16.40 18.44 -13.56
N ALA A 792 17.72 18.35 -13.44
CA ALA A 792 18.47 18.65 -12.20
C ALA A 792 18.36 20.10 -11.67
N THR A 793 17.71 21.00 -12.40
CA THR A 793 17.42 22.39 -11.98
C THR A 793 15.94 22.76 -12.10
N ALA A 794 15.06 21.78 -12.34
CA ALA A 794 13.62 22.02 -12.41
C ALA A 794 13.03 22.23 -11.01
N THR A 795 12.18 23.25 -10.90
CA THR A 795 11.43 23.56 -9.68
C THR A 795 9.92 23.63 -9.93
N GLN A 796 9.52 23.67 -11.20
CA GLN A 796 8.14 23.70 -11.66
C GLN A 796 7.99 22.82 -12.90
N ALA A 797 6.77 22.32 -13.11
CA ALA A 797 6.33 21.68 -14.35
C ALA A 797 5.03 22.34 -14.82
N ASP A 798 4.85 22.48 -16.12
CA ASP A 798 3.61 22.97 -16.74
C ASP A 798 3.06 21.85 -17.64
N ILE A 799 2.07 21.13 -17.13
CA ILE A 799 1.44 19.99 -17.82
C ILE A 799 0.41 20.54 -18.77
N ARG A 800 0.47 20.15 -20.04
CA ARG A 800 -0.35 20.68 -21.13
C ARG A 800 -0.99 19.55 -21.91
N PHE A 801 -2.23 19.76 -22.29
CA PHE A 801 -2.96 18.98 -23.29
C PHE A 801 -3.33 19.90 -24.43
N SER A 802 -3.13 19.44 -25.66
CA SER A 802 -3.50 20.19 -26.87
C SER A 802 -4.28 19.31 -27.84
N CYS A 803 -5.30 19.90 -28.46
CA CYS A 803 -6.01 19.32 -29.59
C CYS A 803 -6.07 20.30 -30.74
N SER A 804 -5.86 19.80 -31.96
CA SER A 804 -6.01 20.59 -33.17
C SER A 804 -7.46 21.10 -33.31
N ALA A 805 -7.66 22.23 -33.97
CA ALA A 805 -8.98 22.88 -34.09
C ALA A 805 -10.04 22.06 -34.84
N PHE A 806 -9.65 20.97 -35.50
CA PHE A 806 -10.51 20.08 -36.26
C PHE A 806 -10.78 18.75 -35.54
N GLY A 807 -10.18 18.49 -34.37
CA GLY A 807 -10.45 17.34 -33.53
C GLY A 807 -10.96 17.76 -32.15
N GLY A 808 -11.47 16.79 -31.39
CA GLY A 808 -11.76 16.95 -29.97
C GLY A 808 -10.98 15.93 -29.15
N LEU A 809 -10.44 16.33 -28.01
CA LEU A 809 -9.85 15.43 -27.01
C LEU A 809 -10.68 15.55 -25.74
N TRP A 810 -11.25 14.46 -25.23
CA TRP A 810 -11.84 14.46 -23.89
C TRP A 810 -10.91 13.77 -22.89
N LEU A 811 -10.87 14.30 -21.67
CA LEU A 811 -9.95 13.94 -20.59
C LEU A 811 -10.72 13.72 -19.28
N SER A 812 -10.24 12.82 -18.44
CA SER A 812 -10.65 12.64 -17.03
C SER A 812 -9.54 11.99 -16.23
N ALA A 813 -9.63 12.06 -14.89
CA ALA A 813 -8.70 11.41 -13.97
C ALA A 813 -7.23 11.66 -14.34
N VAL A 814 -6.90 12.92 -14.64
CA VAL A 814 -5.51 13.33 -14.89
C VAL A 814 -4.80 13.37 -13.55
N SER A 815 -3.66 12.70 -13.46
CA SER A 815 -2.89 12.58 -12.24
C SER A 815 -1.40 12.74 -12.53
N PHE A 816 -0.67 13.46 -11.67
CA PHE A 816 0.77 13.63 -11.78
C PHE A 816 1.45 13.45 -10.41
N VAL A 817 1.88 12.21 -10.17
CA VAL A 817 2.36 11.76 -8.85
C VAL A 817 3.87 11.50 -8.92
N PRO A 818 4.68 11.94 -7.94
CA PRO A 818 6.07 11.51 -7.82
C PRO A 818 6.11 10.00 -7.61
N THR A 819 6.85 9.28 -8.44
CA THR A 819 6.87 7.82 -8.43
C THR A 819 8.26 7.24 -8.15
N VAL A 820 8.26 6.19 -7.34
CA VAL A 820 9.40 5.30 -7.08
C VAL A 820 9.40 4.08 -8.00
N GLU A 821 8.41 3.98 -8.90
CA GLU A 821 8.24 2.89 -9.84
C GLU A 821 9.38 2.85 -10.87
N ALA A 822 10.07 1.72 -10.97
CA ALA A 822 11.23 1.56 -11.83
C ALA A 822 10.87 0.99 -13.22
N ILE A 823 9.77 0.25 -13.35
CA ILE A 823 9.23 -0.18 -14.65
C ILE A 823 8.68 1.04 -15.41
N ASP A 824 8.84 1.08 -16.73
CA ASP A 824 8.37 2.21 -17.55
C ASP A 824 6.94 2.02 -18.09
N ASN A 825 6.51 0.77 -18.24
CA ASN A 825 5.20 0.40 -18.78
C ASN A 825 4.68 -0.89 -18.14
N GLY A 826 4.35 -0.81 -16.86
CA GLY A 826 3.90 -1.94 -16.05
C GLY A 826 2.55 -2.54 -16.42
N THR A 827 1.74 -1.83 -17.23
CA THR A 827 0.41 -2.25 -17.70
C THR A 827 0.41 -2.70 -19.17
N PHE A 828 1.59 -2.86 -19.77
CA PHE A 828 1.78 -3.33 -21.15
C PHE A 828 0.99 -2.55 -22.22
N THR A 829 0.81 -1.25 -22.02
CA THR A 829 0.16 -0.39 -23.01
C THR A 829 0.98 -0.37 -24.30
N ARG A 830 0.36 -0.74 -25.42
CA ARG A 830 0.98 -0.70 -26.75
C ARG A 830 0.66 0.62 -27.46
N SER A 831 1.61 1.14 -28.22
CA SER A 831 1.35 2.13 -29.27
C SER A 831 1.04 1.41 -30.59
N ASP A 832 0.15 1.97 -31.41
CA ASP A 832 -0.40 1.33 -32.63
C ASP A 832 0.60 0.80 -33.66
N GLN A 833 1.82 1.33 -33.67
CA GLN A 833 2.87 0.96 -34.62
C GLN A 833 3.86 -0.07 -34.04
N ALA A 834 3.66 -0.52 -32.80
CA ALA A 834 4.56 -1.42 -32.11
C ALA A 834 3.89 -2.78 -31.83
N ASP A 835 4.48 -3.84 -32.36
CA ASP A 835 4.12 -5.23 -32.04
C ASP A 835 4.46 -5.62 -30.58
N VAL A 836 5.11 -4.72 -29.82
CA VAL A 836 5.60 -4.91 -28.46
C VAL A 836 5.21 -3.70 -27.60
N PRO A 837 4.80 -3.89 -26.32
CA PRO A 837 4.54 -2.79 -25.40
C PRO A 837 5.71 -1.79 -25.30
N SER A 838 5.38 -0.50 -25.15
CA SER A 838 6.40 0.56 -25.08
C SER A 838 7.42 0.29 -23.97
N GLY A 839 8.71 0.45 -24.27
CA GLY A 839 9.81 0.15 -23.36
C GLY A 839 10.16 -1.34 -23.17
N TRP A 840 9.38 -2.27 -23.73
CA TRP A 840 9.68 -3.72 -23.66
C TRP A 840 10.33 -4.22 -24.96
N GLN A 841 11.01 -5.36 -24.87
CA GLN A 841 11.66 -6.06 -25.98
C GLN A 841 11.18 -7.51 -26.04
N LEU A 842 10.66 -7.93 -27.19
CA LEU A 842 10.36 -9.33 -27.46
C LEU A 842 11.65 -10.04 -27.89
N LEU A 843 12.14 -10.97 -27.06
CA LEU A 843 13.39 -11.71 -27.30
C LEU A 843 13.15 -13.06 -28.01
N GLY A 844 11.91 -13.54 -28.05
CA GLY A 844 11.49 -14.77 -28.71
C GLY A 844 9.97 -14.98 -28.60
N GLY A 845 9.42 -15.85 -29.45
CA GLY A 845 8.02 -16.26 -29.47
C GLY A 845 7.04 -15.17 -29.93
N TRP A 846 5.79 -15.23 -29.46
CA TRP A 846 4.69 -14.36 -29.90
C TRP A 846 3.91 -13.80 -28.70
N ILE A 847 3.39 -12.58 -28.85
CA ILE A 847 2.60 -11.90 -27.83
C ILE A 847 1.31 -11.29 -28.41
N GLU A 848 0.20 -11.46 -27.70
CA GLU A 848 -1.13 -10.96 -28.07
C GLU A 848 -1.68 -9.98 -27.04
N ASN A 849 -2.03 -8.77 -27.49
CA ASN A 849 -2.58 -7.75 -26.60
C ASN A 849 -4.07 -7.96 -26.34
N THR A 850 -4.49 -7.84 -25.07
CA THR A 850 -5.89 -7.90 -24.65
C THR A 850 -6.28 -6.67 -23.84
N GLU A 851 -7.58 -6.46 -23.66
CA GLU A 851 -8.10 -5.40 -22.78
C GLU A 851 -7.66 -5.51 -21.31
N ARG A 852 -7.16 -6.68 -20.89
CA ARG A 852 -6.68 -6.93 -19.52
C ARG A 852 -5.17 -6.80 -19.35
N GLY A 853 -4.40 -6.89 -20.42
CA GLY A 853 -2.94 -6.98 -20.38
C GLY A 853 -2.38 -7.77 -21.57
N GLU A 854 -1.18 -8.31 -21.40
CA GLU A 854 -0.39 -8.91 -22.47
C GLU A 854 -0.36 -10.43 -22.34
N ILE A 855 -0.73 -11.16 -23.40
CA ILE A 855 -0.66 -12.62 -23.46
C ILE A 855 0.68 -13.01 -24.08
N LEU A 856 1.48 -13.80 -23.35
CA LEU A 856 2.64 -14.52 -23.89
C LEU A 856 2.16 -15.92 -24.30
N SER A 857 2.27 -16.28 -25.58
CA SER A 857 1.75 -17.57 -26.05
C SER A 857 2.78 -18.69 -25.93
N GLY A 858 2.42 -19.76 -25.19
CA GLY A 858 3.19 -20.99 -25.10
C GLY A 858 3.02 -21.92 -26.31
N ARG A 859 2.12 -21.59 -27.24
CA ARG A 859 1.81 -22.39 -28.44
C ARG A 859 2.79 -22.18 -29.60
N GLY A 860 3.82 -21.35 -29.40
CA GLY A 860 4.86 -21.08 -30.38
C GLY A 860 5.91 -22.20 -30.52
N PRO A 861 6.79 -22.13 -31.53
CA PRO A 861 7.88 -23.09 -31.73
C PRO A 861 9.11 -22.83 -30.83
N GLU A 862 9.04 -21.83 -29.96
CA GLU A 862 10.07 -21.39 -29.01
C GLU A 862 9.40 -20.64 -27.84
N ASP A 863 10.12 -20.48 -26.72
CA ASP A 863 9.65 -19.73 -25.55
C ASP A 863 9.29 -18.28 -25.92
N ALA A 864 8.10 -17.81 -25.51
CA ALA A 864 7.76 -16.39 -25.59
C ALA A 864 8.44 -15.63 -24.44
N VAL A 865 9.32 -14.68 -24.79
CA VAL A 865 10.14 -13.95 -23.82
C VAL A 865 10.00 -12.45 -24.01
N LEU A 866 9.42 -11.77 -23.03
CA LEU A 866 9.24 -10.32 -23.01
C LEU A 866 10.13 -9.71 -21.92
N ALA A 867 11.02 -8.79 -22.28
CA ALA A 867 12.04 -8.25 -21.37
C ALA A 867 12.08 -6.72 -21.31
N GLN A 868 12.44 -6.15 -20.15
CA GLN A 868 12.70 -4.72 -19.98
C GLN A 868 13.95 -4.50 -19.12
N SER A 869 14.88 -3.68 -19.63
CA SER A 869 16.02 -3.17 -18.87
C SER A 869 15.64 -1.89 -18.11
N ILE A 870 15.94 -1.84 -16.82
CA ILE A 870 15.40 -0.87 -15.86
C ILE A 870 16.56 -0.23 -15.07
N PRO A 871 16.62 1.10 -14.94
CA PRO A 871 17.58 1.75 -14.05
C PRO A 871 17.24 1.47 -12.57
N VAL A 872 18.24 1.06 -11.78
CA VAL A 872 18.08 0.81 -10.33
C VAL A 872 19.19 1.49 -9.52
N VAL A 873 18.92 1.79 -8.25
CA VAL A 873 19.91 2.38 -7.35
C VAL A 873 20.60 1.28 -6.54
N ALA A 874 21.93 1.18 -6.67
CA ALA A 874 22.74 0.24 -5.90
C ALA A 874 22.48 0.39 -4.38
N GLN A 875 22.36 -0.75 -3.68
CA GLN A 875 22.05 -0.83 -2.25
C GLN A 875 20.68 -0.29 -1.81
N ALA A 876 19.83 0.19 -2.71
CA ALA A 876 18.43 0.48 -2.37
C ALA A 876 17.60 -0.81 -2.34
N SER A 877 16.57 -0.83 -1.50
CA SER A 877 15.58 -1.90 -1.46
C SER A 877 14.46 -1.62 -2.46
N TYR A 878 13.90 -2.69 -3.03
CA TYR A 878 12.81 -2.66 -3.98
C TYR A 878 11.77 -3.73 -3.62
N GLU A 879 10.53 -3.46 -4.02
CA GLU A 879 9.41 -4.37 -4.00
C GLU A 879 8.92 -4.57 -5.44
N LEU A 880 8.76 -5.83 -5.84
CA LEU A 880 8.23 -6.26 -7.12
C LEU A 880 6.86 -6.87 -6.90
N HIS A 881 5.85 -6.44 -7.66
CA HIS A 881 4.59 -7.14 -7.77
C HIS A 881 4.33 -7.54 -9.23
N ILE A 882 3.67 -8.68 -9.42
CA ILE A 882 3.14 -9.10 -10.73
C ILE A 882 1.78 -9.74 -10.56
N THR A 883 0.84 -9.36 -11.41
CA THR A 883 -0.49 -9.98 -11.53
C THR A 883 -0.54 -10.76 -12.85
N ALA A 884 -0.54 -12.09 -12.76
CA ALA A 884 -0.55 -12.97 -13.92
C ALA A 884 -1.52 -14.15 -13.76
N TYR A 885 -1.98 -14.69 -14.89
CA TYR A 885 -2.95 -15.78 -14.99
C TYR A 885 -2.57 -16.71 -16.13
N LEU A 886 -2.74 -18.02 -15.92
CA LEU A 886 -2.73 -18.98 -17.01
C LEU A 886 -4.05 -18.95 -17.76
N SER A 887 -3.97 -18.89 -19.08
CA SER A 887 -5.13 -19.05 -19.97
C SER A 887 -5.51 -20.51 -20.10
N ASP A 888 -4.55 -21.41 -20.24
CA ASP A 888 -4.82 -22.86 -20.29
C ASP A 888 -3.94 -23.58 -19.28
N HIS A 889 -4.47 -24.65 -18.68
CA HIS A 889 -3.68 -25.45 -17.74
C HIS A 889 -2.53 -26.14 -18.46
N PRO A 890 -1.28 -25.98 -17.98
CA PRO A 890 -0.15 -26.68 -18.55
C PRO A 890 -0.34 -28.19 -18.40
N THR A 891 0.00 -28.94 -19.46
CA THR A 891 0.21 -30.38 -19.28
C THR A 891 1.44 -30.56 -18.37
N PRO A 892 1.36 -31.42 -17.34
CA PRO A 892 2.42 -31.55 -16.34
C PRO A 892 3.72 -32.06 -16.96
N SER A 893 4.62 -31.12 -17.25
CA SER A 893 5.88 -31.32 -17.96
C SER A 893 7.07 -31.17 -17.00
N LEU A 894 8.29 -31.37 -17.50
CA LEU A 894 9.53 -31.38 -16.70
C LEU A 894 9.81 -30.01 -16.08
N GLU A 895 10.38 -29.98 -14.86
CA GLU A 895 10.69 -28.79 -14.00
C GLU A 895 11.32 -27.54 -14.66
N ARG A 896 11.75 -27.61 -15.92
CA ARG A 896 12.22 -26.45 -16.71
C ARG A 896 11.14 -25.73 -17.50
N SER A 897 9.93 -26.28 -17.60
CA SER A 897 8.83 -25.74 -18.42
C SER A 897 7.91 -24.79 -17.66
N HIS A 898 8.36 -24.22 -16.54
CA HIS A 898 7.51 -23.33 -15.75
C HIS A 898 7.45 -21.90 -16.30
N SER A 899 6.22 -21.40 -16.36
CA SER A 899 5.90 -19.99 -16.65
C SER A 899 6.45 -19.12 -15.52
N ARG A 900 7.27 -18.11 -15.81
CA ARG A 900 8.03 -17.43 -14.77
C ARG A 900 8.41 -16.00 -15.10
N LEU A 901 8.63 -15.22 -14.04
CA LEU A 901 9.37 -13.96 -14.08
C LEU A 901 10.80 -14.23 -13.60
N GLU A 902 11.79 -13.69 -14.31
CA GLU A 902 13.19 -13.62 -13.88
C GLU A 902 13.62 -12.15 -13.70
N LEU A 903 14.24 -11.82 -12.56
CA LEU A 903 14.86 -10.52 -12.30
C LEU A 903 16.39 -10.69 -12.23
N HIS A 904 17.08 -10.10 -13.21
CA HIS A 904 18.54 -10.17 -13.41
C HIS A 904 19.21 -8.86 -12.97
N TRP A 905 20.30 -8.96 -12.22
CA TRP A 905 21.13 -7.80 -11.84
C TRP A 905 22.28 -7.61 -12.84
N ILE A 906 22.18 -6.59 -13.70
CA ILE A 906 23.14 -6.39 -14.79
C ILE A 906 24.47 -5.84 -14.25
N GLY A 907 25.58 -6.42 -14.72
CA GLY A 907 26.95 -6.06 -14.34
C GLY A 907 27.59 -6.97 -13.29
N ILE A 908 26.83 -7.90 -12.69
CA ILE A 908 27.35 -8.90 -11.74
C ILE A 908 26.89 -10.32 -12.11
N SER A 909 27.60 -11.33 -11.62
CA SER A 909 27.31 -12.75 -11.90
C SER A 909 26.52 -13.43 -10.77
N THR A 910 25.41 -12.83 -10.35
CA THR A 910 24.44 -13.47 -9.43
C THR A 910 23.41 -14.28 -10.22
N PRO A 911 22.92 -15.42 -9.70
CA PRO A 911 21.74 -16.06 -10.26
C PRO A 911 20.55 -15.07 -10.30
N PRO A 912 19.66 -15.15 -11.30
CA PRO A 912 18.43 -14.36 -11.30
C PRO A 912 17.54 -14.78 -10.14
N ILE A 913 16.76 -13.81 -9.65
CA ILE A 913 15.60 -14.08 -8.79
C ILE A 913 14.50 -14.60 -9.71
N VAL A 914 13.83 -15.69 -9.30
CA VAL A 914 12.79 -16.35 -10.11
C VAL A 914 11.49 -16.42 -9.34
N LEU A 915 10.39 -15.97 -9.95
CA LEU A 915 9.02 -16.13 -9.47
C LEU A 915 8.24 -17.02 -10.43
N LEU A 916 7.63 -18.08 -9.92
CA LEU A 916 6.77 -18.97 -10.70
C LEU A 916 5.37 -18.35 -10.86
N LEU A 917 4.83 -18.38 -12.08
CA LEU A 917 3.58 -17.75 -12.48
C LEU A 917 2.49 -18.77 -12.87
N ASP A 918 2.86 -20.03 -13.11
CA ASP A 918 1.97 -21.15 -13.45
C ASP A 918 1.53 -22.01 -12.26
N THR A 919 2.00 -21.68 -11.07
CA THR A 919 1.57 -22.36 -9.84
C THR A 919 0.10 -22.06 -9.55
N PRO A 920 -0.67 -23.03 -9.02
CA PRO A 920 -2.08 -22.85 -8.66
C PRO A 920 -2.19 -22.02 -7.38
N ASP A 921 -1.81 -20.75 -7.46
CA ASP A 921 -1.84 -19.78 -6.38
C ASP A 921 -2.65 -18.55 -6.85
N PHE A 922 -2.98 -17.61 -5.96
CA PHE A 922 -3.66 -16.37 -6.36
C PHE A 922 -2.87 -15.58 -7.42
N SER A 923 -3.48 -14.70 -8.22
CA SER A 923 -2.82 -14.05 -9.36
C SER A 923 -1.66 -13.11 -9.01
N LEU A 924 -1.65 -12.57 -7.78
CA LEU A 924 -0.62 -11.66 -7.30
C LEU A 924 0.57 -12.45 -6.73
N ARG A 925 1.77 -12.21 -7.28
CA ARG A 925 3.06 -12.57 -6.68
C ARG A 925 3.78 -11.30 -6.23
N SER A 926 4.55 -11.42 -5.15
CA SER A 926 5.42 -10.35 -4.65
C SER A 926 6.84 -10.85 -4.41
N TRP A 927 7.82 -9.94 -4.47
CA TRP A 927 9.21 -10.15 -4.05
C TRP A 927 9.76 -8.87 -3.44
N THR A 928 10.57 -8.96 -2.39
CA THR A 928 11.30 -7.84 -1.82
C THR A 928 12.79 -8.15 -1.70
N GLY A 929 13.63 -7.15 -1.88
CA GLY A 929 15.06 -7.29 -1.65
C GLY A 929 15.89 -6.07 -2.05
N THR A 930 17.18 -6.15 -1.74
CA THR A 930 18.13 -5.04 -1.91
C THR A 930 19.00 -5.25 -3.14
N VAL A 931 19.13 -4.20 -3.96
CA VAL A 931 20.00 -4.18 -5.14
C VAL A 931 21.46 -4.36 -4.71
N PRO A 932 22.21 -5.32 -5.27
CA PRO A 932 23.61 -5.50 -4.92
C PRO A 932 24.49 -4.28 -5.19
N ALA A 933 25.56 -4.13 -4.40
CA ALA A 933 26.46 -2.99 -4.52
C ALA A 933 27.12 -2.92 -5.92
N GLY A 934 27.10 -1.73 -6.53
CA GLY A 934 27.65 -1.48 -7.87
C GLY A 934 26.71 -1.78 -9.04
N VAL A 935 25.51 -2.32 -8.81
CA VAL A 935 24.49 -2.55 -9.85
C VAL A 935 23.67 -1.27 -10.06
N THR A 936 23.63 -0.79 -11.30
CA THR A 936 22.83 0.40 -11.71
C THR A 936 21.68 0.05 -12.66
N THR A 937 21.57 -1.22 -13.07
CA THR A 937 20.61 -1.67 -14.06
C THR A 937 20.14 -3.07 -13.70
N ALA A 938 18.84 -3.29 -13.75
CA ALA A 938 18.21 -4.60 -13.67
C ALA A 938 17.58 -4.95 -15.01
N GLU A 939 17.32 -6.23 -15.26
CA GLU A 939 16.51 -6.67 -16.39
C GLU A 939 15.44 -7.63 -15.88
N ILE A 940 14.17 -7.30 -16.14
CA ILE A 940 13.04 -8.19 -15.91
C ILE A 940 12.78 -8.97 -17.19
N ARG A 941 12.52 -10.26 -17.06
CA ARG A 941 12.08 -11.14 -18.15
C ARG A 941 10.81 -11.89 -17.73
N LEU A 942 9.77 -11.77 -18.53
CA LEU A 942 8.58 -12.61 -18.49
C LEU A 942 8.79 -13.73 -19.51
N ILE A 943 8.67 -14.98 -19.06
CA ILE A 943 8.99 -16.15 -19.87
C ILE A 943 7.81 -17.11 -19.83
N GLN A 944 7.20 -17.32 -20.99
CA GLN A 944 6.27 -18.41 -21.24
C GLN A 944 6.96 -19.50 -22.06
N PRO A 945 7.24 -20.67 -21.47
CA PRO A 945 7.89 -21.75 -22.20
C PRO A 945 7.02 -22.28 -23.34
N GLN A 946 7.66 -22.77 -24.40
CA GLN A 946 6.98 -23.52 -25.45
C GLN A 946 6.25 -24.76 -24.90
N ASP A 947 5.26 -25.23 -25.65
CA ASP A 947 4.41 -26.38 -25.33
C ASP A 947 3.58 -26.23 -24.03
N GLN A 948 3.47 -25.00 -23.49
CA GLN A 948 2.59 -24.65 -22.38
C GLN A 948 1.35 -23.90 -22.86
N GLY A 949 0.40 -23.64 -21.96
CA GLY A 949 -0.73 -22.74 -22.23
C GLY A 949 -0.28 -21.30 -22.49
N ASP A 950 -1.22 -20.40 -22.77
CA ASP A 950 -0.91 -18.97 -22.91
C ASP A 950 -0.91 -18.28 -21.52
N LEU A 951 0.02 -17.37 -21.25
CA LEU A 951 0.13 -16.63 -19.98
C LEU A 951 -0.32 -15.18 -20.16
N LEU A 952 -1.43 -14.80 -19.51
CA LEU A 952 -1.89 -13.41 -19.43
C LEU A 952 -1.19 -12.72 -18.27
N VAL A 953 -0.44 -11.66 -18.56
CA VAL A 953 0.12 -10.75 -17.54
C VAL A 953 -0.67 -9.46 -17.57
N GLU A 954 -1.47 -9.20 -16.52
CA GLU A 954 -2.28 -7.98 -16.41
C GLU A 954 -1.42 -6.77 -16.02
N SER A 955 -0.51 -6.96 -15.06
CA SER A 955 0.35 -5.88 -14.58
C SER A 955 1.63 -6.36 -13.90
N ILE A 956 2.64 -5.49 -13.89
CA ILE A 956 3.89 -5.65 -13.17
C ILE A 956 4.37 -4.29 -12.64
N SER A 957 4.93 -4.26 -11.44
CA SER A 957 5.55 -3.07 -10.82
C SER A 957 6.84 -3.47 -10.10
N LEU A 958 7.86 -2.61 -10.14
CA LEU A 958 9.11 -2.70 -9.38
C LEU A 958 9.36 -1.34 -8.70
N SER A 959 8.74 -1.14 -7.53
CA SER A 959 8.81 0.12 -6.80
C SER A 959 9.99 0.15 -5.82
N ARG A 960 10.74 1.26 -5.78
CA ARG A 960 11.83 1.44 -4.80
C ARG A 960 11.25 1.70 -3.41
N LEU A 961 11.67 0.90 -2.43
CA LEU A 961 11.34 1.10 -1.02
C LEU A 961 12.21 2.22 -0.45
N ASP A 962 11.75 3.46 -0.65
CA ASP A 962 12.36 4.65 -0.05
C ASP A 962 12.19 4.61 1.46
N SER A 963 13.22 4.12 2.15
CA SER A 963 13.25 4.03 3.61
C SER A 963 13.97 5.21 4.26
N ILE A 964 13.67 5.42 5.53
CA ILE A 964 14.38 6.31 6.43
C ILE A 964 14.78 5.53 7.69
N SER A 965 16.05 5.65 8.07
CA SER A 965 16.57 5.14 9.34
C SER A 965 16.33 6.19 10.44
N LEU A 966 15.60 5.79 11.48
CA LEU A 966 15.09 6.63 12.55
C LEU A 966 15.65 6.14 13.88
N PRO A 967 16.59 6.87 14.50
CA PRO A 967 17.03 6.54 15.84
C PRO A 967 15.95 6.90 16.85
N ILE A 968 15.62 5.94 17.72
CA ILE A 968 14.78 6.14 18.90
C ILE A 968 15.74 6.20 20.09
N VAL A 969 16.06 7.41 20.53
CA VAL A 969 17.09 7.66 21.55
C VAL A 969 16.40 7.94 22.88
N PHE A 970 16.63 7.09 23.86
CA PHE A 970 16.28 7.38 25.24
C PHE A 970 17.33 8.31 25.84
N LEU A 971 16.88 9.41 26.44
CA LEU A 971 17.72 10.41 27.09
C LEU A 971 17.35 10.45 28.57
N ALA A 972 18.35 10.51 29.45
CA ALA A 972 18.12 10.58 30.88
C ALA A 972 18.75 11.83 31.48
N GLU A 973 18.02 12.60 32.29
CA GLU A 973 18.53 13.79 32.96
C GLU A 973 19.57 13.47 34.05
N THR A 974 19.72 12.20 34.42
CA THR A 974 20.43 11.77 35.62
C THR A 974 21.11 10.42 35.41
N PRO A 975 22.24 10.15 36.10
CA PRO A 975 22.89 8.84 36.02
C PRO A 975 21.99 7.71 36.52
N GLY A 976 22.13 6.54 35.92
CA GLY A 976 21.28 5.38 36.19
C GLY A 976 21.40 4.31 35.12
N GLN A 977 20.40 3.43 35.06
CA GLN A 977 20.26 2.40 34.03
C GLN A 977 18.81 2.29 33.60
N LEU A 978 18.57 2.15 32.29
CA LEU A 978 17.26 1.88 31.70
C LEU A 978 17.33 0.57 30.91
N THR A 979 16.56 -0.43 31.33
CA THR A 979 16.28 -1.58 30.48
C THR A 979 15.08 -1.28 29.61
N VAL A 980 15.24 -1.41 28.30
CA VAL A 980 14.18 -1.27 27.28
C VAL A 980 13.88 -2.65 26.74
N SER A 981 12.61 -3.04 26.74
CA SER A 981 12.09 -4.30 26.18
C SER A 981 10.88 -4.03 25.28
N ASP A 982 10.54 -4.99 24.41
CA ASP A 982 9.37 -4.93 23.53
C ASP A 982 9.26 -3.66 22.64
N LEU A 983 10.39 -2.96 22.40
CA LEU A 983 10.45 -1.78 21.54
C LEU A 983 10.10 -2.17 20.10
N ARG A 984 8.90 -1.80 19.66
CA ARG A 984 8.36 -2.11 18.34
C ARG A 984 7.62 -0.93 17.74
N VAL A 985 7.65 -0.84 16.42
CA VAL A 985 6.92 0.13 15.63
C VAL A 985 5.92 -0.60 14.76
N ALA A 986 4.64 -0.31 14.96
CA ALA A 986 3.57 -0.81 14.13
C ALA A 986 3.16 0.29 13.16
N TYR A 987 3.17 0.03 11.85
CA TYR A 987 2.88 1.06 10.86
C TYR A 987 1.99 0.57 9.71
N ASP A 988 1.24 1.51 9.16
CA ASP A 988 0.62 1.40 7.86
C ASP A 988 1.54 2.12 6.86
N SER A 989 2.17 1.42 5.91
CA SER A 989 2.74 2.13 4.77
C SER A 989 1.56 2.53 3.89
N HIS A 990 1.26 3.83 3.87
CA HIS A 990 0.17 4.36 3.06
C HIS A 990 0.37 3.86 1.62
N ASN A 991 -0.58 3.05 1.11
CA ASN A 991 -0.48 2.54 -0.26
C ASN A 991 -0.20 3.74 -1.17
N PRO A 992 0.85 3.72 -2.02
CA PRO A 992 1.03 4.77 -3.02
C PRO A 992 -0.29 4.89 -3.78
N PRO A 993 -0.81 6.11 -4.03
CA PRO A 993 -2.20 6.34 -4.41
C PRO A 993 -2.57 5.39 -5.56
N THR A 994 -3.33 4.35 -5.23
CA THR A 994 -3.57 3.23 -6.15
C THR A 994 -4.26 3.80 -7.36
N LEU A 995 -3.70 3.56 -8.55
CA LEU A 995 -4.26 3.98 -9.85
C LEU A 995 -5.78 3.82 -9.80
N SER A 996 -6.52 4.93 -9.86
CA SER A 996 -7.89 5.02 -9.34
C SER A 996 -8.71 3.76 -9.68
N PRO A 997 -9.07 2.91 -8.70
CA PRO A 997 -9.67 1.59 -8.96
C PRO A 997 -10.96 1.67 -9.80
N GLY A 998 -11.60 2.84 -9.80
CA GLY A 998 -12.73 3.17 -10.67
C GLY A 998 -12.50 2.96 -12.17
N VAL A 999 -11.28 2.91 -12.72
CA VAL A 999 -11.11 2.57 -14.15
C VAL A 999 -11.05 1.05 -14.35
N ALA A 1000 -10.15 0.35 -13.65
CA ALA A 1000 -9.96 -1.10 -13.81
C ALA A 1000 -11.15 -1.93 -13.28
N SER A 1001 -11.74 -1.55 -12.14
CA SER A 1001 -12.86 -2.28 -11.52
C SER A 1001 -14.20 -2.06 -12.23
N GLN A 1002 -14.39 -0.92 -12.90
CA GLN A 1002 -15.63 -0.65 -13.65
C GLN A 1002 -15.67 -1.38 -15.00
N LEU A 1003 -14.53 -1.53 -15.68
CA LEU A 1003 -14.40 -2.45 -16.82
C LEU A 1003 -14.78 -3.89 -16.44
N ARG A 1004 -14.36 -4.36 -15.24
CA ARG A 1004 -14.72 -5.69 -14.71
C ARG A 1004 -16.21 -5.83 -14.36
N SER A 1005 -16.88 -4.74 -13.98
CA SER A 1005 -18.28 -4.77 -13.49
C SER A 1005 -19.34 -4.75 -14.61
N ALA A 1006 -19.07 -4.06 -15.72
CA ALA A 1006 -20.02 -3.88 -16.81
C ALA A 1006 -20.36 -5.18 -17.58
N SER A 1007 -19.52 -6.22 -17.47
CA SER A 1007 -19.71 -7.52 -18.12
C SER A 1007 -20.60 -8.50 -17.37
N ILE A 1008 -20.91 -8.27 -16.09
CA ILE A 1008 -21.62 -9.23 -15.22
C ILE A 1008 -23.11 -8.86 -15.02
N ALA A 1009 -23.55 -7.69 -15.51
CA ALA A 1009 -24.90 -7.15 -15.35
C ALA A 1009 -25.97 -7.88 -16.21
N SER A 1010 -26.19 -9.17 -15.95
CA SER A 1010 -27.41 -9.88 -16.35
C SER A 1010 -28.61 -9.24 -15.65
N ARG A 1011 -29.66 -8.86 -16.40
CA ARG A 1011 -30.89 -8.24 -15.85
C ARG A 1011 -31.65 -9.22 -14.92
N SER A 1012 -31.28 -9.27 -13.65
CA SER A 1012 -32.06 -9.95 -12.61
C SER A 1012 -33.36 -9.18 -12.33
N LEU A 1013 -34.51 -9.77 -12.67
CA LEU A 1013 -35.80 -9.29 -12.18
C LEU A 1013 -35.85 -9.37 -10.64
N PRO A 1014 -36.46 -8.39 -9.94
CA PRO A 1014 -36.54 -8.44 -8.49
C PRO A 1014 -37.38 -9.65 -8.04
N PRO A 1015 -36.92 -10.41 -7.02
CA PRO A 1015 -37.67 -11.55 -6.52
C PRO A 1015 -38.98 -11.08 -5.86
N ARG A 1016 -40.10 -11.74 -6.19
CA ARG A 1016 -41.34 -11.58 -5.43
C ARG A 1016 -41.14 -12.16 -4.03
N GLN A 1017 -41.24 -11.32 -3.00
CA GLN A 1017 -41.31 -11.78 -1.62
C GLN A 1017 -42.52 -12.71 -1.43
N PRO A 1018 -42.34 -13.91 -0.85
CA PRO A 1018 -43.47 -14.70 -0.36
C PRO A 1018 -43.97 -14.11 0.96
N THR A 1019 -45.29 -13.91 1.06
CA THR A 1019 -45.95 -13.44 2.29
C THR A 1019 -45.80 -14.47 3.41
N PRO A 1020 -45.31 -14.10 4.62
CA PRO A 1020 -45.25 -15.03 5.74
C PRO A 1020 -46.65 -15.31 6.29
N MET A 1021 -47.06 -16.58 6.32
CA MET A 1021 -48.24 -17.01 7.09
C MET A 1021 -47.91 -16.98 8.59
N GLN A 1022 -48.67 -16.19 9.37
CA GLN A 1022 -48.62 -16.25 10.83
C GLN A 1022 -49.35 -17.50 11.35
N PRO A 1023 -48.78 -18.26 12.29
CA PRO A 1023 -49.52 -19.23 13.09
C PRO A 1023 -50.27 -18.53 14.24
N GLN A 1024 -51.50 -18.97 14.52
CA GLN A 1024 -52.29 -18.52 15.68
C GLN A 1024 -51.73 -19.13 16.99
N PRO A 1025 -51.61 -18.35 18.09
CA PRO A 1025 -51.39 -18.89 19.42
C PRO A 1025 -52.70 -19.13 20.19
N LEU A 1026 -52.75 -20.20 20.98
CA LEU A 1026 -53.83 -20.53 21.92
C LEU A 1026 -53.67 -19.81 23.27
N LEU A 1027 -54.81 -19.58 23.94
CA LEU A 1027 -54.93 -18.89 25.24
C LEU A 1027 -54.50 -19.78 26.43
N ALA A 1028 -53.79 -19.19 27.41
CA ALA A 1028 -54.14 -19.18 28.85
C ALA A 1028 -53.02 -18.52 29.71
N GLY A 1029 -53.37 -17.77 30.77
CA GLY A 1029 -52.45 -17.48 31.90
C GLY A 1029 -52.28 -16.02 32.34
N THR A 1030 -53.22 -15.50 33.12
CA THR A 1030 -53.14 -14.29 34.00
C THR A 1030 -52.03 -14.50 35.09
N VAL A 1031 -51.42 -13.54 35.81
CA VAL A 1031 -51.88 -12.29 36.49
C VAL A 1031 -50.69 -11.35 36.87
N VAL A 1032 -51.00 -10.06 37.15
CA VAL A 1032 -50.29 -9.05 38.01
C VAL A 1032 -49.45 -7.94 37.31
N GLN A 1033 -49.87 -6.68 37.61
CA GLN A 1033 -49.29 -5.35 37.32
C GLN A 1033 -48.59 -4.79 38.61
N PRO A 1034 -47.92 -3.60 38.68
CA PRO A 1034 -48.18 -2.36 37.90
C PRO A 1034 -46.97 -1.45 37.51
N LEU A 1035 -47.33 -0.35 36.83
CA LEU A 1035 -46.77 1.02 36.74
C LEU A 1035 -45.53 1.40 37.61
N LEU A 1036 -44.66 2.36 37.24
CA LEU A 1036 -44.89 3.64 36.50
C LEU A 1036 -43.58 4.20 35.87
N ALA A 1037 -43.71 5.20 34.99
CA ALA A 1037 -42.62 5.83 34.22
C ALA A 1037 -41.87 6.97 34.96
N GLN A 1038 -40.71 7.38 34.44
CA GLN A 1038 -40.19 8.74 34.64
C GLN A 1038 -39.19 9.20 33.56
N THR A 1039 -39.29 10.48 33.20
CA THR A 1039 -38.46 11.23 32.23
C THR A 1039 -37.52 12.17 32.99
N PRO A 1040 -36.28 12.45 32.53
CA PRO A 1040 -35.43 13.49 33.12
C PRO A 1040 -35.53 14.84 32.38
N PRO A 1041 -35.54 15.98 33.10
CA PRO A 1041 -35.26 17.31 32.55
C PRO A 1041 -33.83 17.80 32.89
N ALA A 1042 -33.51 19.04 32.50
CA ALA A 1042 -32.14 19.54 32.33
C ALA A 1042 -31.72 20.70 33.27
N GLU A 1043 -30.44 21.08 33.12
CA GLU A 1043 -29.83 22.40 33.38
C GLU A 1043 -29.53 22.88 34.82
N SER A 1044 -28.66 23.91 34.89
CA SER A 1044 -27.72 24.23 35.97
C SER A 1044 -28.04 25.58 36.68
N PRO A 1045 -27.08 26.40 37.18
CA PRO A 1045 -26.50 26.30 38.54
C PRO A 1045 -26.52 27.61 39.37
N SER A 1046 -26.53 27.55 40.72
CA SER A 1046 -26.12 28.70 41.57
C SER A 1046 -25.62 28.37 43.00
N GLN A 1047 -24.46 28.93 43.35
CA GLN A 1047 -24.08 29.62 44.62
C GLN A 1047 -24.31 28.97 46.03
N GLN A 1048 -23.19 28.54 46.65
CA GLN A 1048 -22.56 29.07 47.90
C GLN A 1048 -23.33 29.09 49.27
N PRO A 1049 -22.64 29.27 50.44
CA PRO A 1049 -22.54 28.22 51.47
C PRO A 1049 -23.25 28.57 52.81
N PRO A 1050 -23.15 27.69 53.83
CA PRO A 1050 -22.46 28.14 55.06
C PRO A 1050 -21.59 27.06 55.78
N SER A 1051 -21.06 27.46 56.94
CA SER A 1051 -19.96 26.89 57.74
C SER A 1051 -20.40 25.94 58.89
N GLU A 1052 -19.43 25.60 59.77
CA GLU A 1052 -19.52 24.90 61.08
C GLU A 1052 -19.69 23.36 60.98
N GLU A 1053 -18.72 22.52 61.38
CA GLU A 1053 -18.00 22.32 62.66
C GLU A 1053 -18.62 21.15 63.46
N ALA A 1054 -17.97 19.98 63.41
CA ALA A 1054 -18.12 18.88 64.38
C ALA A 1054 -16.97 17.85 64.23
N GLU A 1055 -16.34 17.47 65.34
CA GLU A 1055 -15.39 16.34 65.42
C GLU A 1055 -16.11 14.97 65.32
N PRO A 1056 -15.42 13.90 64.88
CA PRO A 1056 -15.79 12.53 65.20
C PRO A 1056 -14.79 11.84 66.18
N PRO A 1057 -15.26 10.91 67.04
CA PRO A 1057 -14.49 10.24 68.10
C PRO A 1057 -13.75 8.95 67.60
N PRO A 1058 -13.03 8.18 68.45
CA PRO A 1058 -11.88 7.38 68.01
C PRO A 1058 -12.20 5.99 67.44
N SER A 1059 -11.14 5.37 66.89
CA SER A 1059 -11.08 4.09 66.21
C SER A 1059 -11.24 2.85 67.11
N ASP A 1060 -11.93 1.84 66.58
CA ASP A 1060 -11.96 0.45 67.07
C ASP A 1060 -11.22 -0.51 66.10
N GLU A 1061 -10.75 -1.63 66.66
CA GLU A 1061 -9.82 -2.60 66.06
C GLU A 1061 -10.48 -3.59 65.07
N LEU A 1062 -9.69 -4.18 64.15
CA LEU A 1062 -9.81 -5.53 63.57
C LEU A 1062 -8.45 -5.89 62.88
N PRO A 1063 -8.12 -7.17 62.59
CA PRO A 1063 -6.86 -7.75 63.11
C PRO A 1063 -5.79 -8.11 62.06
N GLU A 1064 -4.57 -8.32 62.57
CA GLU A 1064 -3.39 -8.72 61.79
C GLU A 1064 -3.43 -10.18 61.29
N LEU A 1065 -2.76 -10.43 60.15
CA LEU A 1065 -2.36 -11.75 59.66
C LEU A 1065 -0.84 -11.77 59.39
N PRO A 1066 -0.15 -12.91 59.60
CA PRO A 1066 1.32 -12.93 59.78
C PRO A 1066 2.14 -13.01 58.47
N PRO A 1067 3.41 -12.55 58.49
CA PRO A 1067 4.32 -12.64 57.35
C PRO A 1067 5.03 -14.02 57.23
N PRO A 1068 5.43 -14.44 56.01
CA PRO A 1068 6.23 -15.65 55.79
C PRO A 1068 7.74 -15.43 56.04
N PRO A 1069 8.54 -16.49 56.25
CA PRO A 1069 9.90 -16.39 56.79
C PRO A 1069 11.02 -16.25 55.74
N PHE A 1070 12.07 -15.53 56.12
CA PHE A 1070 13.41 -15.59 55.50
C PHE A 1070 14.25 -16.74 56.08
N PRO A 1071 15.22 -17.27 55.32
CA PRO A 1071 16.39 -17.94 55.88
C PRO A 1071 17.67 -17.09 55.73
N ASP A 1072 18.47 -17.03 56.81
CA ASP A 1072 19.81 -16.44 56.84
C ASP A 1072 20.83 -17.20 55.95
N HIS A 1073 21.96 -16.55 55.63
CA HIS A 1073 23.27 -17.05 56.11
C HIS A 1073 24.45 -16.08 55.89
N ALA A 1074 24.96 -15.58 57.02
CA ALA A 1074 26.37 -15.42 57.42
C ALA A 1074 27.49 -14.97 56.44
N VAL A 1075 28.23 -13.97 56.94
CA VAL A 1075 29.54 -13.49 56.48
C VAL A 1075 30.65 -14.54 56.63
N SER A 1076 31.60 -14.58 55.68
CA SER A 1076 33.01 -14.87 56.00
C SER A 1076 33.97 -14.16 55.04
N SER A 1077 35.10 -13.73 55.58
CA SER A 1077 36.22 -13.08 54.88
C SER A 1077 37.36 -14.09 54.67
N GLU A 1078 38.13 -13.96 53.58
CA GLU A 1078 39.60 -13.78 53.61
C GLU A 1078 40.28 -13.95 52.22
N ASP A 1079 41.36 -13.20 52.06
CA ASP A 1079 42.59 -13.47 51.31
C ASP A 1079 42.72 -13.61 49.77
N ASN A 1080 43.54 -12.68 49.25
CA ASN A 1080 44.73 -12.87 48.40
C ASN A 1080 44.64 -13.46 46.98
N GLY A 1081 45.24 -12.73 46.03
CA GLY A 1081 46.16 -13.35 45.06
C GLY A 1081 45.97 -13.05 43.55
N GLY A 1082 46.61 -11.98 43.07
CA GLY A 1082 47.65 -12.09 42.02
C GLY A 1082 47.34 -12.49 40.56
N PHE A 1083 47.89 -11.66 39.65
CA PHE A 1083 48.54 -12.03 38.37
C PHE A 1083 47.74 -12.37 37.09
N THR A 1084 47.73 -11.36 36.20
CA THR A 1084 48.12 -11.40 34.76
C THR A 1084 47.39 -12.28 33.73
N SER A 1085 46.79 -11.60 32.74
CA SER A 1085 46.95 -11.85 31.29
C SER A 1085 46.56 -10.55 30.55
N SER A 1086 47.38 -9.87 29.73
CA SER A 1086 48.20 -10.23 28.56
C SER A 1086 47.41 -10.35 27.24
N LEU A 1087 47.48 -9.28 26.45
CA LEU A 1087 47.52 -9.25 24.97
C LEU A 1087 46.34 -9.80 24.17
N PHE A 1088 45.58 -8.88 23.56
CA PHE A 1088 45.10 -9.06 22.19
C PHE A 1088 45.59 -7.90 21.30
N ARG A 1089 46.33 -8.24 20.23
CA ARG A 1089 46.69 -7.31 19.15
C ARG A 1089 45.52 -7.20 18.17
N ARG A 1090 45.16 -5.99 17.76
CA ARG A 1090 44.54 -5.75 16.44
C ARG A 1090 45.10 -4.49 15.79
N ALA A 1091 45.04 -4.46 14.46
CA ALA A 1091 45.90 -3.62 13.63
C ALA A 1091 45.49 -2.14 13.58
N THR A 1092 46.48 -1.25 13.67
CA THR A 1092 46.33 0.17 13.33
C THR A 1092 46.59 0.38 11.85
N GLY A 1093 45.53 0.55 11.05
CA GLY A 1093 45.62 1.06 9.68
C GLY A 1093 45.68 2.59 9.70
N THR A 1094 46.86 3.17 9.42
CA THR A 1094 47.02 4.63 9.32
C THR A 1094 46.95 5.09 7.87
N HIS A 1095 45.96 5.92 7.52
CA HIS A 1095 46.02 6.75 6.32
C HIS A 1095 45.74 8.21 6.66
N LYS A 1096 46.80 9.03 6.67
CA LYS A 1096 46.73 10.45 6.33
C LYS A 1096 47.04 10.59 4.84
N GLN A 1097 46.31 11.45 4.14
CA GLN A 1097 46.85 12.14 2.97
C GLN A 1097 46.40 13.60 2.98
N SER A 1098 47.37 14.49 3.14
CA SER A 1098 47.31 15.84 2.58
C SER A 1098 48.01 15.85 1.22
N LYS A 1099 47.71 16.87 0.42
CA LYS A 1099 47.86 16.92 -1.04
C LYS A 1099 49.04 17.79 -1.44
N LEU A 1100 49.99 17.30 -2.26
CA LEU A 1100 50.81 18.11 -3.20
C LEU A 1100 51.71 17.23 -4.12
N MET A 1101 52.22 17.84 -5.20
CA MET A 1101 52.73 17.18 -6.42
C MET A 1101 54.24 16.85 -6.41
N ALA A 1102 54.64 15.77 -7.10
CA ALA A 1102 55.70 15.72 -8.14
C ALA A 1102 55.97 14.28 -8.62
N ALA A 1103 56.56 14.12 -9.82
CA ALA A 1103 56.93 12.85 -10.46
C ALA A 1103 58.46 12.78 -10.74
N PRO A 1104 59.00 11.75 -11.43
CA PRO A 1104 59.03 10.33 -11.10
C PRO A 1104 60.48 9.75 -11.06
N SER A 1105 60.68 8.50 -10.58
CA SER A 1105 61.95 7.76 -10.74
C SER A 1105 61.76 6.23 -10.76
N ARG A 1106 62.72 5.50 -11.36
CA ARG A 1106 62.62 4.08 -11.78
C ARG A 1106 63.17 3.09 -10.74
N LEU A 1107 62.51 1.92 -10.59
CA LEU A 1107 63.02 0.52 -10.44
C LEU A 1107 64.16 0.18 -9.42
N PRO A 1108 64.47 -1.10 -9.09
CA PRO A 1108 63.82 -2.39 -9.43
C PRO A 1108 63.54 -3.36 -8.25
N VAL A 1109 62.72 -4.39 -8.53
CA VAL A 1109 62.84 -5.84 -8.17
C VAL A 1109 63.38 -6.26 -6.79
N ASP A 1110 62.59 -7.05 -6.03
CA ASP A 1110 62.98 -8.45 -5.73
C ASP A 1110 61.84 -9.41 -5.33
N ARG A 1111 62.07 -10.74 -5.51
CA ARG A 1111 61.14 -11.84 -5.21
C ARG A 1111 61.61 -12.66 -4.00
N VAL A 1112 60.70 -13.03 -3.09
CA VAL A 1112 60.83 -14.27 -2.29
C VAL A 1112 59.46 -14.94 -2.12
N ALA A 1113 59.41 -16.27 -2.24
CA ALA A 1113 58.21 -17.09 -2.04
C ALA A 1113 58.39 -18.01 -0.82
N ILE A 1114 57.31 -18.29 -0.08
CA ILE A 1114 57.26 -19.32 0.98
C ILE A 1114 55.95 -20.13 0.87
N SER A 1115 56.06 -21.44 1.05
CA SER A 1115 54.98 -22.44 0.96
C SER A 1115 54.41 -22.79 2.35
N PRO A 1116 53.13 -23.19 2.50
CA PRO A 1116 52.52 -23.43 3.81
C PRO A 1116 52.70 -24.87 4.33
N GLN A 1117 52.72 -25.03 5.66
CA GLN A 1117 52.57 -26.33 6.33
C GLN A 1117 51.33 -26.40 7.24
N SER A 1118 50.81 -27.63 7.34
CA SER A 1118 49.65 -28.05 8.13
C SER A 1118 49.94 -28.11 9.63
N ILE A 1119 48.89 -28.03 10.47
CA ILE A 1119 48.69 -28.92 11.64
C ILE A 1119 47.23 -28.79 12.16
N ARG A 1120 46.62 -29.92 12.58
CA ARG A 1120 45.37 -30.01 13.35
C ARG A 1120 45.69 -30.20 14.84
N PRO A 1121 44.75 -29.92 15.76
CA PRO A 1121 44.27 -31.05 16.58
C PRO A 1121 42.77 -31.05 16.90
N THR A 1122 42.29 -32.23 17.31
CA THR A 1122 40.95 -32.53 17.86
C THR A 1122 41.02 -32.75 19.39
N PRO A 1123 39.92 -32.54 20.13
CA PRO A 1123 39.71 -33.23 21.41
C PRO A 1123 38.45 -34.14 21.43
N LYS A 1124 38.39 -35.03 22.44
CA LYS A 1124 37.27 -35.93 22.76
C LYS A 1124 36.79 -35.70 24.22
N PRO A 1125 35.54 -36.08 24.60
CA PRO A 1125 34.92 -35.63 25.85
C PRO A 1125 34.61 -36.72 26.91
N VAL A 1126 34.37 -36.27 28.14
CA VAL A 1126 33.84 -36.96 29.36
C VAL A 1126 33.25 -35.82 30.24
N SER A 1127 32.12 -35.87 30.98
CA SER A 1127 31.07 -36.89 31.28
C SER A 1127 29.66 -36.24 31.31
N GLN A 1128 28.74 -36.69 32.19
CA GLN A 1128 27.42 -36.11 32.54
C GLN A 1128 27.16 -36.27 34.05
N PRO A 1129 26.05 -35.73 34.62
CA PRO A 1129 24.80 -36.52 34.80
C PRO A 1129 23.52 -35.77 34.33
N LEU A 1130 22.59 -36.42 33.59
CA LEU A 1130 21.25 -36.95 34.02
C LEU A 1130 20.28 -35.89 34.60
N GLN A 1131 19.05 -35.68 34.06
CA GLN A 1131 17.98 -36.70 33.94
C GLN A 1131 17.00 -36.57 32.72
N HIS A 1132 16.46 -37.73 32.32
CA HIS A 1132 15.15 -38.07 31.68
C HIS A 1132 14.47 -37.22 30.58
N GLN A 1133 14.33 -37.83 29.38
CA GLN A 1133 13.13 -38.03 28.52
C GLN A 1133 13.53 -38.95 27.31
N PRO A 1134 12.62 -39.53 26.49
CA PRO A 1134 12.82 -40.84 25.85
C PRO A 1134 13.64 -40.86 24.54
N ILE A 1135 14.31 -41.99 24.28
CA ILE A 1135 15.26 -42.16 23.17
C ILE A 1135 14.71 -43.06 22.05
N ILE A 1136 14.59 -42.49 20.84
CA ILE A 1136 14.66 -43.28 19.59
C ILE A 1136 16.14 -43.55 19.27
N SER A 1137 16.50 -44.81 18.97
CA SER A 1137 17.89 -45.25 18.92
C SER A 1137 18.73 -44.57 17.82
N THR A 1138 19.68 -43.71 18.24
CA THR A 1138 20.64 -42.98 17.38
C THR A 1138 21.47 -43.89 16.45
N LYS A 1139 21.60 -45.18 16.81
CA LYS A 1139 22.30 -46.20 15.98
C LYS A 1139 21.56 -46.52 14.68
N VAL A 1140 20.23 -46.34 14.63
CA VAL A 1140 19.42 -46.54 13.41
C VAL A 1140 19.66 -45.37 12.44
N PHE A 1141 19.56 -44.14 12.92
CA PHE A 1141 19.77 -42.92 12.13
C PHE A 1141 21.18 -42.89 11.49
N ALA A 1142 22.21 -43.23 12.28
CA ALA A 1142 23.58 -43.34 11.78
C ALA A 1142 23.80 -44.46 10.72
N ARG A 1143 22.95 -45.51 10.69
CA ARG A 1143 22.94 -46.53 9.63
C ARG A 1143 22.24 -46.02 8.36
N VAL A 1144 21.15 -45.28 8.51
CA VAL A 1144 20.42 -44.66 7.38
C VAL A 1144 21.31 -43.65 6.65
N LEU A 1145 21.95 -42.73 7.37
CA LEU A 1145 22.90 -41.76 6.81
C LEU A 1145 24.07 -42.41 6.04
N ARG A 1146 24.60 -43.55 6.52
CA ARG A 1146 25.63 -44.31 5.78
C ARG A 1146 25.09 -44.98 4.52
N LYS A 1147 23.83 -45.42 4.50
CA LYS A 1147 23.19 -45.96 3.28
C LYS A 1147 22.97 -44.85 2.25
N ILE A 1148 22.42 -43.70 2.66
CA ILE A 1148 22.19 -42.53 1.81
C ILE A 1148 23.51 -42.03 1.20
N LYS A 1149 24.56 -41.84 2.00
CA LYS A 1149 25.88 -41.42 1.51
C LYS A 1149 26.49 -42.40 0.49
N ARG A 1150 26.31 -43.72 0.66
CA ARG A 1150 26.75 -44.73 -0.31
C ARG A 1150 25.91 -44.75 -1.59
N TRP A 1151 24.62 -44.45 -1.49
CA TRP A 1151 23.73 -44.37 -2.64
C TRP A 1151 24.05 -43.14 -3.51
N LEU A 1152 24.19 -41.96 -2.90
CA LEU A 1152 24.65 -40.73 -3.57
C LEU A 1152 25.99 -40.92 -4.29
N LEU A 1153 26.99 -41.54 -3.64
CA LEU A 1153 28.30 -41.79 -4.28
C LEU A 1153 28.17 -42.65 -5.55
N ARG A 1154 27.28 -43.65 -5.54
CA ARG A 1154 27.01 -44.51 -6.71
C ARG A 1154 26.26 -43.76 -7.80
N LEU A 1155 25.35 -42.84 -7.45
CA LEU A 1155 24.61 -42.00 -8.40
C LEU A 1155 25.58 -41.07 -9.17
N VAL A 1156 26.47 -40.38 -8.45
CA VAL A 1156 27.50 -39.51 -9.03
C VAL A 1156 28.44 -40.30 -9.95
N GLN A 1157 28.88 -41.49 -9.55
CA GLN A 1157 29.70 -42.36 -10.41
C GLN A 1157 28.96 -42.85 -11.67
N LYS A 1158 27.63 -43.05 -11.59
CA LYS A 1158 26.80 -43.40 -12.76
C LYS A 1158 26.66 -42.23 -13.73
N LEU A 1159 26.45 -41.01 -13.21
CA LEU A 1159 26.36 -39.78 -14.01
C LEU A 1159 27.68 -39.45 -14.71
N ALA A 1160 28.81 -39.52 -13.98
CA ALA A 1160 30.13 -39.28 -14.56
C ALA A 1160 30.45 -40.23 -15.74
N ARG A 1161 30.08 -41.52 -15.63
CA ARG A 1161 30.24 -42.48 -16.74
C ARG A 1161 29.33 -42.20 -17.94
N LYS A 1162 28.12 -41.66 -17.70
CA LYS A 1162 27.16 -41.33 -18.77
C LYS A 1162 27.56 -40.05 -19.52
N LEU A 1163 28.27 -39.13 -18.87
CA LEU A 1163 28.85 -37.94 -19.48
C LEU A 1163 30.11 -38.25 -20.30
N SER A 1164 30.94 -39.22 -19.88
CA SER A 1164 32.16 -39.61 -20.62
C SER A 1164 31.91 -40.36 -21.94
N SER A 1165 30.67 -40.75 -22.26
CA SER A 1165 30.33 -41.53 -23.46
C SER A 1165 29.69 -40.72 -24.59
N ALA A 1166 29.62 -39.40 -24.48
CA ALA A 1166 28.89 -38.54 -25.41
C ALA A 1166 29.79 -37.41 -25.99
N THR A 1167 30.86 -37.77 -26.70
CA THR A 1167 31.64 -36.79 -27.48
C THR A 1167 32.47 -37.44 -28.61
N THR A 1168 31.84 -37.67 -29.76
CA THR A 1168 32.52 -37.91 -31.04
C THR A 1168 31.68 -37.34 -32.17
N PHE A 1169 32.13 -36.23 -32.75
CA PHE A 1169 31.63 -35.71 -34.03
C PHE A 1169 32.81 -35.25 -34.89
N SER A 1170 32.71 -35.53 -36.19
CA SER A 1170 33.79 -35.38 -37.17
C SER A 1170 33.73 -34.02 -37.89
N PRO A 1171 34.86 -33.42 -38.31
CA PRO A 1171 34.86 -32.17 -39.06
C PRO A 1171 34.63 -32.40 -40.57
N VAL A 1172 33.95 -31.45 -41.23
CA VAL A 1172 33.81 -31.36 -42.70
C VAL A 1172 34.05 -29.92 -43.16
N HIS A 1173 34.53 -29.77 -44.41
CA HIS A 1173 35.19 -28.58 -44.97
C HIS A 1173 34.30 -27.36 -45.30
N HIS A 1174 34.98 -26.21 -45.31
CA HIS A 1174 34.77 -25.00 -46.11
C HIS A 1174 33.81 -25.07 -47.32
N GLN A 1175 33.00 -24.02 -47.45
CA GLN A 1175 32.98 -23.24 -48.70
C GLN A 1175 32.86 -21.73 -48.43
N GLN A 1176 33.45 -20.92 -49.31
CA GLN A 1176 33.37 -19.45 -49.29
C GLN A 1176 32.32 -18.96 -50.29
N SER A 1177 31.61 -17.89 -49.96
CA SER A 1177 31.01 -16.98 -50.96
C SER A 1177 31.18 -15.51 -50.51
N ARG A 1178 31.05 -14.59 -51.46
CA ARG A 1178 31.55 -13.19 -51.42
C ARG A 1178 30.39 -12.18 -51.60
N ILE A 1179 30.68 -10.91 -51.27
CA ILE A 1179 29.96 -9.67 -51.70
C ILE A 1179 28.62 -9.44 -50.95
N ALA A 1180 28.22 -8.23 -50.51
CA ALA A 1180 28.62 -6.86 -50.87
C ALA A 1180 28.83 -5.90 -49.68
N LYS A 1181 29.40 -4.71 -49.94
CA LYS A 1181 29.50 -3.56 -49.01
C LYS A 1181 28.43 -2.50 -49.32
N ALA A 1182 27.82 -1.93 -48.28
CA ALA A 1182 27.28 -0.56 -48.26
C ALA A 1182 27.23 -0.09 -46.78
N LYS A 1183 28.10 0.81 -46.33
CA LYS A 1183 28.07 2.29 -46.41
C LYS A 1183 27.49 2.92 -45.13
N THR A 1184 28.41 3.34 -44.25
CA THR A 1184 28.17 4.17 -43.06
C THR A 1184 27.60 5.55 -43.43
N PRO A 1185 26.95 6.23 -42.48
CA PRO A 1185 27.25 7.64 -42.26
C PRO A 1185 27.71 7.89 -40.82
N THR A 1186 28.89 8.50 -40.69
CA THR A 1186 29.32 9.18 -39.45
C THR A 1186 28.56 10.50 -39.30
N HIS A 1187 28.07 10.80 -38.10
CA HIS A 1187 28.00 12.19 -37.64
C HIS A 1187 28.48 12.28 -36.18
N ARG A 1188 29.35 13.24 -35.92
CA ARG A 1188 29.68 13.72 -34.56
C ARG A 1188 28.65 14.77 -34.19
N PHE A 1189 28.01 14.62 -33.03
CA PHE A 1189 28.22 15.54 -31.91
C PHE A 1189 27.99 14.78 -30.60
#